data_AF-A0A2N2MXI2-F1
#
_entry.id   AF-A0A2N2MXI2-F1
#
_cell.length_a   1.000
_cell.length_b   1.000
_cell.length_c   1.000
_cell.angle_alpha   90.00
_cell.angle_beta   90.00
_cell.angle_gamma   90.00
#
_symmetry.space_group_name_H-M   'P 1'
#
loop_
_entity.id
_entity.type
_entity.pdbx_description
1 polymer ?
#
loop_
_entity_poly.entity_id
_entity_poly.type
_entity_poly.pdbx_seq_one_letter_code
_entity_poly.pdbx_strand_id
1 'polypeptide(L)'
;MKIEPKMINVNERKKAPPLDLEENQQALIAATADVFMALNSSLHLDEVLDRILENLAKVVSYKTANIMLINGNHAKIVRSKGYEVLGTKELMMSKVFDIDELSNFAQMISSKQPILSFYPHLEQDWHLLAESEWIKSHIASPIIFDNEVIGFLNCDSDVAGFFNKVQTYAMQIFASQAGLAIRNARMFDASTRLGKKLRSINDLTHQVLEATTLNQIFDLLPEKLIDLLEGTNVYISKWDENTQTVKGWAATGDFKENYVIGKSDPGDRTLTQEILDTQRSTLIKNLDKSHKMDKKFHGLYHEKSLFCLPLLAEGMKFGAIMVGYSNSELVNEDIRSLGEYAAMQISTAISKIHLLEQERIQSSQLTHANALIESLSHVFAAIKSGVDTNNIMHTIGMELELLKIHSLVALRVDETDNLTLTYSSVQTKLVSFINNLSKLKINDVITPINSVPLFREIIDSQQAEYLDHPEDVLVQVTPPIFKPAFTKLVEALAITKDTKCILVPLVIEKKSIGILSLWGESLQKIDIQAASIFGGQVAIAIENANLLQEVQRLAITDELTNVLNRRGFDEVANREFGAAKRYSRPLSLIMLDIDRFKAINDVYGHPIGDEILIEIAARARTKIRETDYISRYGGEEFLILLTEQKPENAKTVADRIRKSVAEQPFNTSVGKITVTISVGVTGANSQISSISMREWTKSCDDDRQDIM
;
A
#
# COMPACT_ATOMS: atom_id res chain seq x y z
N MET A 1 -51.35 -30.17 -114.25
CA MET A 1 -50.64 -28.87 -114.30
C MET A 1 -49.20 -29.15 -113.90
N LYS A 2 -48.27 -28.99 -114.85
CA LYS A 2 -46.82 -29.15 -114.67
C LYS A 2 -46.31 -28.16 -113.60
N ILE A 3 -45.35 -28.57 -112.79
CA ILE A 3 -43.99 -28.00 -112.70
C ILE A 3 -43.14 -28.95 -111.83
N GLU A 4 -41.91 -29.16 -112.29
CA GLU A 4 -40.93 -30.20 -111.97
C GLU A 4 -40.26 -30.09 -110.59
N PRO A 5 -39.69 -31.21 -110.07
CA PRO A 5 -38.87 -31.24 -108.87
C PRO A 5 -37.42 -30.86 -109.19
N LYS A 6 -36.87 -29.85 -108.50
CA LYS A 6 -35.42 -29.61 -108.52
C LYS A 6 -34.71 -30.58 -107.58
N MET A 7 -34.11 -31.62 -108.17
CA MET A 7 -33.00 -32.36 -107.59
C MET A 7 -31.86 -31.39 -107.26
N ILE A 8 -31.43 -31.37 -106.00
CA ILE A 8 -30.11 -30.84 -105.61
C ILE A 8 -29.36 -31.96 -104.89
N ASN A 9 -28.52 -32.61 -105.71
CA ASN A 9 -27.21 -33.21 -105.43
C ASN A 9 -26.93 -33.76 -104.01
N VAL A 10 -27.09 -35.08 -103.88
CA VAL A 10 -26.43 -35.91 -102.87
C VAL A 10 -24.98 -36.13 -103.32
N ASN A 11 -24.04 -35.27 -102.90
CA ASN A 11 -22.61 -35.57 -102.74
C ASN A 11 -21.78 -34.30 -102.43
N GLU A 12 -21.84 -33.80 -101.20
CA GLU A 12 -20.70 -33.13 -100.57
C GLU A 12 -20.61 -33.55 -99.10
N ARG A 13 -20.16 -34.78 -98.86
CA ARG A 13 -19.56 -35.15 -97.57
C ARG A 13 -18.21 -34.43 -97.47
N LYS A 14 -18.19 -33.19 -96.99
CA LYS A 14 -17.02 -32.70 -96.27
C LYS A 14 -16.97 -33.46 -94.95
N LYS A 15 -16.19 -34.55 -94.92
CA LYS A 15 -15.69 -35.13 -93.68
C LYS A 15 -14.97 -34.00 -92.94
N ALA A 16 -15.58 -33.50 -91.86
CA ALA A 16 -14.83 -32.81 -90.83
C ALA A 16 -13.77 -33.81 -90.29
N PRO A 17 -12.52 -33.38 -90.06
CA PRO A 17 -11.55 -34.25 -89.41
C PRO A 17 -12.04 -34.59 -87.99
N PRO A 18 -11.67 -35.75 -87.41
CA PRO A 18 -11.92 -35.98 -86.00
C PRO A 18 -11.08 -34.95 -85.23
N LEU A 19 -11.75 -33.98 -84.59
CA LEU A 19 -11.09 -33.07 -83.65
C LEU A 19 -10.66 -33.88 -82.42
N ASP A 20 -9.40 -33.72 -82.04
CA ASP A 20 -8.77 -34.45 -80.94
C ASP A 20 -9.45 -34.16 -79.60
N LEU A 21 -9.90 -35.24 -78.94
CA LEU A 21 -10.46 -35.19 -77.59
C LEU A 21 -9.40 -34.73 -76.56
N GLU A 22 -8.12 -34.96 -76.86
CA GLU A 22 -6.97 -34.58 -76.04
C GLU A 22 -6.67 -33.06 -76.07
N GLU A 23 -6.79 -32.38 -77.23
CA GLU A 23 -6.59 -30.92 -77.33
C GLU A 23 -7.68 -30.16 -76.56
N ASN A 24 -8.94 -30.61 -76.63
CA ASN A 24 -10.03 -30.02 -75.85
C ASN A 24 -9.88 -30.28 -74.33
N GLN A 25 -9.31 -31.42 -73.93
CA GLN A 25 -8.99 -31.70 -72.53
C GLN A 25 -7.81 -30.86 -72.03
N GLN A 26 -6.74 -30.71 -72.81
CA GLN A 26 -5.60 -29.87 -72.43
C GLN A 26 -5.97 -28.38 -72.36
N ALA A 27 -6.78 -27.88 -73.30
CA ALA A 27 -7.29 -26.51 -73.25
C ALA A 27 -8.18 -26.26 -72.01
N LEU A 28 -9.02 -27.24 -71.63
CA LEU A 28 -9.84 -27.17 -70.42
C LEU A 28 -8.98 -27.24 -69.14
N ILE A 29 -7.92 -28.05 -69.12
CA ILE A 29 -6.97 -28.16 -67.99
C ILE A 29 -6.14 -26.86 -67.84
N ALA A 30 -5.67 -26.27 -68.94
CA ALA A 30 -4.91 -25.02 -68.90
C ALA A 30 -5.79 -23.84 -68.46
N ALA A 31 -7.01 -23.73 -68.99
CA ALA A 31 -7.97 -22.71 -68.58
C ALA A 31 -8.38 -22.86 -67.09
N THR A 32 -8.44 -24.08 -66.56
CA THR A 32 -8.75 -24.31 -65.14
C THR A 32 -7.58 -24.00 -64.20
N ALA A 33 -6.32 -24.06 -64.64
CA ALA A 33 -5.16 -23.70 -63.83
C ALA A 33 -5.03 -22.18 -63.57
N ASP A 34 -5.20 -21.35 -64.61
CA ASP A 34 -5.18 -19.88 -64.46
C ASP A 34 -6.36 -19.39 -63.61
N VAL A 35 -7.52 -20.02 -63.81
CA VAL A 35 -8.71 -19.81 -62.98
C VAL A 35 -8.45 -20.21 -61.52
N PHE A 36 -7.77 -21.34 -61.28
CA PHE A 36 -7.42 -21.79 -59.93
C PHE A 36 -6.54 -20.77 -59.20
N MET A 37 -5.54 -20.19 -59.88
CA MET A 37 -4.72 -19.12 -59.30
C MET A 37 -5.55 -17.86 -59.00
N ALA A 38 -6.44 -17.48 -59.90
CA ALA A 38 -7.30 -16.31 -59.74
C ALA A 38 -8.33 -16.44 -58.60
N LEU A 39 -8.84 -17.66 -58.36
CA LEU A 39 -9.79 -17.95 -57.28
C LEU A 39 -9.13 -17.96 -55.89
N ASN A 40 -7.88 -18.43 -55.80
CA ASN A 40 -7.15 -18.51 -54.54
C ASN A 40 -6.32 -17.25 -54.19
N SER A 41 -6.37 -16.19 -55.01
CA SER A 41 -5.58 -14.98 -54.75
C SER A 41 -6.25 -13.98 -53.79
N SER A 42 -7.48 -14.22 -53.36
CA SER A 42 -8.17 -13.39 -52.36
C SER A 42 -8.55 -14.23 -51.14
N LEU A 43 -8.48 -13.59 -49.97
CA LEU A 43 -8.85 -14.18 -48.69
C LEU A 43 -10.16 -13.57 -48.13
N HIS A 44 -10.81 -12.66 -48.87
CA HIS A 44 -12.09 -12.07 -48.48
C HIS A 44 -13.23 -12.78 -49.19
N LEU A 45 -14.22 -13.25 -48.43
CA LEU A 45 -15.30 -14.09 -48.98
C LEU A 45 -16.06 -13.40 -50.12
N ASP A 46 -16.39 -12.11 -49.99
CA ASP A 46 -17.12 -11.37 -51.02
C ASP A 46 -16.36 -11.31 -52.35
N GLU A 47 -15.06 -11.01 -52.30
CA GLU A 47 -14.22 -10.98 -53.50
C GLU A 47 -14.06 -12.37 -54.13
N VAL A 48 -13.95 -13.41 -53.31
CA VAL A 48 -13.89 -14.80 -53.78
C VAL A 48 -15.19 -15.16 -54.50
N LEU A 49 -16.35 -14.84 -53.95
CA LEU A 49 -17.65 -15.11 -54.59
C LEU A 49 -17.80 -14.39 -55.94
N ASP A 50 -17.37 -13.13 -56.03
CA ASP A 50 -17.37 -12.38 -57.29
C ASP A 50 -16.44 -13.02 -58.32
N ARG A 51 -15.21 -13.36 -57.91
CA ARG A 51 -14.21 -14.02 -58.77
C ARG A 51 -14.67 -15.40 -59.25
N ILE A 52 -15.40 -16.15 -58.42
CA ILE A 52 -16.03 -17.42 -58.82
C ILE A 52 -16.96 -17.18 -60.00
N LEU A 53 -17.90 -16.24 -59.91
CA LEU A 53 -18.81 -15.97 -61.03
C LEU A 53 -18.13 -15.32 -62.23
N GLU A 54 -17.10 -14.51 -62.05
CA GLU A 54 -16.33 -13.94 -63.17
C GLU A 54 -15.54 -14.98 -63.96
N ASN A 55 -14.88 -15.91 -63.26
CA ASN A 55 -14.09 -16.94 -63.90
C ASN A 55 -14.94 -18.10 -64.41
N LEU A 56 -16.12 -18.34 -63.81
CA LEU A 56 -17.05 -19.35 -64.32
C LEU A 56 -17.45 -19.07 -65.76
N ALA A 57 -17.66 -17.80 -66.14
CA ALA A 57 -18.00 -17.41 -67.50
C ALA A 57 -16.93 -17.77 -68.55
N LYS A 58 -15.69 -18.05 -68.12
CA LYS A 58 -14.59 -18.49 -68.98
C LYS A 58 -14.59 -20.01 -69.20
N VAL A 59 -15.26 -20.77 -68.33
CA VAL A 59 -15.27 -22.23 -68.31
C VAL A 59 -16.60 -22.78 -68.82
N VAL A 60 -17.70 -22.12 -68.48
CA VAL A 60 -19.06 -22.48 -68.91
C VAL A 60 -19.77 -21.20 -69.36
N SER A 61 -20.24 -21.16 -70.60
CA SER A 61 -21.14 -20.08 -71.05
C SER A 61 -22.51 -20.25 -70.40
N TYR A 62 -23.16 -19.16 -69.98
CA TYR A 62 -24.49 -19.19 -69.37
C TYR A 62 -25.18 -17.85 -69.57
N LYS A 63 -26.51 -17.81 -69.38
CA LYS A 63 -27.29 -16.56 -69.36
C LYS A 63 -27.33 -15.97 -67.95
N THR A 64 -27.57 -16.80 -66.94
CA THR A 64 -27.41 -16.43 -65.53
C THR A 64 -26.63 -17.48 -64.77
N ALA A 65 -25.96 -17.05 -63.72
CA ALA A 65 -25.33 -17.94 -62.76
C ALA A 65 -25.49 -17.41 -61.34
N ASN A 66 -25.54 -18.32 -60.37
CA ASN A 66 -25.59 -17.96 -58.96
C ASN A 66 -24.82 -18.96 -58.09
N ILE A 67 -24.40 -18.47 -56.92
CA ILE A 67 -23.81 -19.27 -55.86
C ILE A 67 -24.81 -19.31 -54.72
N MET A 68 -25.15 -20.53 -54.31
CA MET A 68 -25.92 -20.80 -53.09
C MET A 68 -24.99 -21.36 -52.02
N LEU A 69 -25.10 -20.89 -50.79
CA LEU A 69 -24.40 -21.49 -49.66
C LEU A 69 -25.42 -22.05 -48.67
N ILE A 70 -25.06 -23.19 -48.09
CA ILE A 70 -25.90 -23.93 -47.14
C ILE A 70 -25.63 -23.41 -45.72
N ASN A 71 -26.71 -23.21 -44.96
CA ASN A 71 -26.69 -22.96 -43.53
C ASN A 71 -27.80 -23.77 -42.85
N GLY A 72 -27.42 -24.82 -42.11
CA GLY A 72 -28.38 -25.80 -41.60
C GLY A 72 -29.11 -26.51 -42.75
N ASN A 73 -30.44 -26.55 -42.70
CA ASN A 73 -31.27 -27.16 -43.75
C ASN A 73 -31.61 -26.23 -44.93
N HIS A 74 -31.06 -25.02 -44.94
CA HIS A 74 -31.44 -23.99 -45.90
C HIS A 74 -30.29 -23.63 -46.83
N ALA A 75 -30.59 -23.47 -48.12
CA ALA A 75 -29.68 -22.90 -49.11
C ALA A 75 -30.10 -21.47 -49.47
N LYS A 76 -29.17 -20.52 -49.42
CA LYS A 76 -29.44 -19.11 -49.77
C LYS A 76 -28.54 -18.66 -50.91
N ILE A 77 -29.09 -17.88 -51.83
CA ILE A 77 -28.30 -17.20 -52.88
C ILE A 77 -27.46 -16.11 -52.22
N VAL A 78 -26.13 -16.28 -52.26
CA VAL A 78 -25.17 -15.32 -51.69
C VAL A 78 -24.50 -14.45 -52.75
N ARG A 79 -24.53 -14.88 -54.02
CA ARG A 79 -24.01 -14.13 -55.16
C ARG A 79 -24.72 -14.55 -56.44
N SER A 80 -24.89 -13.62 -57.37
CA SER A 80 -25.60 -13.84 -58.63
C SER A 80 -25.02 -12.98 -59.75
N LYS A 81 -25.10 -13.44 -61.00
CA LYS A 81 -24.69 -12.70 -62.19
C LYS A 81 -25.65 -12.97 -63.35
N GLY A 82 -26.04 -11.91 -64.07
CA GLY A 82 -26.91 -11.97 -65.25
C GLY A 82 -28.38 -11.70 -64.94
N TYR A 83 -28.81 -11.83 -63.68
CA TYR A 83 -30.18 -11.53 -63.23
C TYR A 83 -30.48 -10.02 -63.24
N GLU A 84 -29.47 -9.16 -63.28
CA GLU A 84 -29.61 -7.71 -63.46
C GLU A 84 -30.33 -7.37 -64.77
N VAL A 85 -29.95 -8.06 -65.86
CA VAL A 85 -30.50 -7.86 -67.21
C VAL A 85 -31.95 -8.31 -67.29
N LEU A 86 -32.35 -9.22 -66.41
CA LEU A 86 -33.72 -9.74 -66.29
C LEU A 86 -34.57 -8.95 -65.28
N GLY A 87 -33.99 -8.00 -64.55
CA GLY A 87 -34.69 -7.20 -63.52
C GLY A 87 -35.06 -7.98 -62.25
N THR A 88 -34.51 -9.18 -62.04
CA THR A 88 -34.92 -10.10 -60.95
C THR A 88 -33.86 -10.29 -59.87
N LYS A 89 -32.74 -9.55 -59.91
CA LYS A 89 -31.62 -9.72 -58.97
C LYS A 89 -32.02 -9.62 -57.50
N GLU A 90 -32.68 -8.54 -57.10
CA GLU A 90 -33.06 -8.32 -55.68
C GLU A 90 -33.98 -9.42 -55.17
N LEU A 91 -34.94 -9.81 -56.01
CA LEU A 91 -35.88 -10.88 -55.73
C LEU A 91 -35.16 -12.23 -55.54
N MET A 92 -34.24 -12.58 -56.44
CA MET A 92 -33.45 -13.81 -56.35
C MET A 92 -32.54 -13.81 -55.10
N MET A 93 -31.87 -12.69 -54.80
CA MET A 93 -30.99 -12.57 -53.62
C MET A 93 -31.75 -12.68 -52.27
N SER A 94 -33.07 -12.46 -52.28
CA SER A 94 -33.93 -12.60 -51.09
C SER A 94 -34.42 -14.04 -50.83
N LYS A 95 -34.32 -14.94 -51.82
CA LYS A 95 -34.83 -16.32 -51.71
C LYS A 95 -33.97 -17.17 -50.78
N VAL A 96 -34.65 -17.97 -49.96
CA VAL A 96 -34.09 -19.04 -49.13
C VAL A 96 -34.84 -20.31 -49.50
N PHE A 97 -34.09 -21.37 -49.78
CA PHE A 97 -34.61 -22.66 -50.22
C PHE A 97 -34.48 -23.67 -49.09
N ASP A 98 -35.54 -24.40 -48.78
CA ASP A 98 -35.43 -25.62 -47.98
C ASP A 98 -34.86 -26.72 -48.88
N ILE A 99 -33.79 -27.35 -48.42
CA ILE A 99 -33.08 -28.39 -49.17
C ILE A 99 -33.95 -29.63 -49.36
N ASP A 100 -34.79 -29.95 -48.37
CA ASP A 100 -35.62 -31.16 -48.39
C ASP A 100 -36.82 -31.03 -49.35
N GLU A 101 -37.22 -29.81 -49.69
CA GLU A 101 -38.33 -29.53 -50.61
C GLU A 101 -37.93 -29.63 -52.09
N LEU A 102 -36.63 -29.66 -52.41
CA LEU A 102 -36.13 -29.67 -53.78
C LEU A 102 -35.29 -30.93 -54.06
N SER A 103 -35.88 -31.87 -54.81
CA SER A 103 -35.27 -33.18 -55.13
C SER A 103 -33.87 -33.06 -55.75
N ASN A 104 -33.66 -32.06 -56.61
CA ASN A 104 -32.37 -31.81 -57.25
C ASN A 104 -31.27 -31.44 -56.24
N PHE A 105 -31.59 -30.66 -55.20
CA PHE A 105 -30.61 -30.28 -54.17
C PHE A 105 -30.31 -31.44 -53.22
N ALA A 106 -31.34 -32.16 -52.78
CA ALA A 106 -31.19 -33.40 -52.00
C ALA A 106 -30.37 -34.47 -52.76
N GLN A 107 -30.57 -34.60 -54.07
CA GLN A 107 -29.80 -35.49 -54.92
C GLN A 107 -28.33 -35.05 -55.04
N MET A 108 -28.04 -33.76 -55.21
CA MET A 108 -26.64 -33.29 -55.26
C MET A 108 -25.93 -33.48 -53.92
N ILE A 109 -26.63 -33.34 -52.79
CA ILE A 109 -26.05 -33.58 -51.46
C ILE A 109 -25.71 -35.06 -51.26
N SER A 110 -26.63 -35.95 -51.61
CA SER A 110 -26.44 -37.40 -51.44
C SER A 110 -25.45 -38.00 -52.44
N SER A 111 -25.53 -37.62 -53.71
CA SER A 111 -24.68 -38.18 -54.77
C SER A 111 -23.33 -37.47 -54.92
N LYS A 112 -23.22 -36.21 -54.49
CA LYS A 112 -22.06 -35.33 -54.73
C LYS A 112 -21.71 -35.19 -56.22
N GLN A 113 -22.68 -35.44 -57.08
CA GLN A 113 -22.56 -35.30 -58.53
C GLN A 113 -23.34 -34.09 -59.01
N PRO A 114 -22.89 -33.44 -60.10
CA PRO A 114 -23.64 -32.38 -60.74
C PRO A 114 -24.93 -32.91 -61.39
N ILE A 115 -25.91 -32.03 -61.54
CA ILE A 115 -27.16 -32.29 -62.24
C ILE A 115 -27.17 -31.49 -63.55
N LEU A 116 -27.66 -32.15 -64.60
CA LEU A 116 -27.89 -31.55 -65.92
C LEU A 116 -29.35 -31.77 -66.28
N SER A 117 -30.10 -30.67 -66.40
CA SER A 117 -31.48 -30.69 -66.88
C SER A 117 -31.57 -30.06 -68.27
N PHE A 118 -32.06 -30.86 -69.23
CA PHE A 118 -32.23 -30.43 -70.61
C PHE A 118 -33.54 -29.64 -70.83
N TYR A 119 -34.54 -29.84 -69.96
CA TYR A 119 -35.86 -29.21 -70.01
C TYR A 119 -36.44 -28.99 -68.59
N PRO A 120 -35.86 -28.07 -67.79
CA PRO A 120 -36.19 -27.93 -66.38
C PRO A 120 -37.66 -27.59 -66.13
N HIS A 121 -38.25 -26.76 -66.99
CA HIS A 121 -39.68 -26.40 -66.96
C HIS A 121 -40.67 -27.57 -67.15
N LEU A 122 -40.19 -28.77 -67.51
CA LEU A 122 -40.99 -29.99 -67.63
C LEU A 122 -40.80 -30.96 -66.45
N GLU A 123 -39.91 -30.64 -65.50
CA GLU A 123 -39.62 -31.47 -64.33
C GLU A 123 -40.52 -31.10 -63.14
N GLN A 124 -40.96 -32.13 -62.40
CA GLN A 124 -42.06 -32.07 -61.42
C GLN A 124 -41.80 -31.12 -60.23
N ASP A 125 -40.53 -30.84 -59.94
CA ASP A 125 -40.11 -30.02 -58.79
C ASP A 125 -39.71 -28.58 -59.19
N TRP A 126 -39.69 -28.29 -60.50
CA TRP A 126 -39.27 -26.97 -61.01
C TRP A 126 -40.38 -25.90 -60.94
N HIS A 127 -41.61 -26.32 -60.62
CA HIS A 127 -42.81 -25.47 -60.58
C HIS A 127 -42.87 -24.53 -59.36
N LEU A 128 -41.98 -24.71 -58.37
CA LEU A 128 -41.90 -23.89 -57.15
C LEU A 128 -41.29 -22.49 -57.38
N LEU A 129 -40.82 -22.22 -58.60
CA LEU A 129 -40.23 -20.94 -59.01
C LEU A 129 -40.99 -20.38 -60.21
N ALA A 130 -42.18 -19.80 -59.99
CA ALA A 130 -43.01 -19.17 -61.04
C ALA A 130 -42.25 -18.12 -61.90
N GLU A 131 -41.16 -17.56 -61.37
CA GLU A 131 -40.29 -16.56 -62.04
C GLU A 131 -39.16 -17.20 -62.87
N SER A 132 -39.07 -18.53 -62.91
CA SER A 132 -38.03 -19.31 -63.60
C SER A 132 -38.52 -20.01 -64.88
N GLU A 133 -39.72 -19.70 -65.37
CA GLU A 133 -40.28 -20.27 -66.61
C GLU A 133 -39.38 -20.04 -67.85
N TRP A 134 -38.56 -18.99 -67.83
CA TRP A 134 -37.64 -18.68 -68.91
C TRP A 134 -36.45 -19.67 -68.98
N ILE A 135 -36.19 -20.44 -67.93
CA ILE A 135 -35.06 -21.38 -67.85
C ILE A 135 -35.41 -22.65 -68.65
N LYS A 136 -34.77 -22.81 -69.80
CA LYS A 136 -34.98 -23.95 -70.70
C LYS A 136 -33.87 -24.98 -70.63
N SER A 137 -32.73 -24.66 -70.04
CA SER A 137 -31.67 -25.63 -69.70
C SER A 137 -30.93 -25.16 -68.45
N HIS A 138 -30.55 -26.10 -67.60
CA HIS A 138 -29.93 -25.83 -66.29
C HIS A 138 -28.81 -26.82 -66.00
N ILE A 139 -27.71 -26.33 -65.43
CA ILE A 139 -26.74 -27.18 -64.76
C ILE A 139 -26.51 -26.66 -63.35
N ALA A 140 -26.42 -27.59 -62.41
CA ALA A 140 -25.97 -27.31 -61.07
C ALA A 140 -24.85 -28.26 -60.70
N SER A 141 -23.87 -27.75 -59.95
CA SER A 141 -22.85 -28.59 -59.34
C SER A 141 -22.79 -28.31 -57.84
N PRO A 142 -22.67 -29.36 -57.00
CA PRO A 142 -22.37 -29.15 -55.59
C PRO A 142 -20.99 -28.51 -55.44
N ILE A 143 -20.91 -27.54 -54.54
CA ILE A 143 -19.67 -26.97 -54.05
C ILE A 143 -19.25 -27.84 -52.87
N ILE A 144 -18.18 -28.62 -53.05
CA ILE A 144 -17.76 -29.64 -52.10
C ILE A 144 -16.49 -29.19 -51.39
N PHE A 145 -16.46 -29.40 -50.08
CA PHE A 145 -15.24 -29.30 -49.29
C PHE A 145 -15.22 -30.41 -48.23
N ASP A 146 -14.08 -31.10 -48.07
CA ASP A 146 -13.90 -32.23 -47.14
C ASP A 146 -15.05 -33.25 -47.15
N ASN A 147 -15.49 -33.61 -48.36
CA ASN A 147 -16.58 -34.56 -48.58
C ASN A 147 -17.96 -34.09 -48.07
N GLU A 148 -18.13 -32.81 -47.75
CA GLU A 148 -19.42 -32.19 -47.44
C GLU A 148 -19.81 -31.19 -48.54
N VAL A 149 -21.12 -31.12 -48.84
CA VAL A 149 -21.65 -30.11 -49.76
C VAL A 149 -21.92 -28.83 -48.95
N ILE A 150 -21.16 -27.77 -49.24
CA ILE A 150 -21.25 -26.49 -48.54
C ILE A 150 -22.11 -25.46 -49.30
N GLY A 151 -22.53 -25.80 -50.52
CA GLY A 151 -23.26 -24.91 -51.41
C GLY A 151 -23.53 -25.53 -52.79
N PHE A 152 -24.14 -24.74 -53.66
CA PHE A 152 -24.42 -25.10 -55.04
C PHE A 152 -23.97 -23.97 -55.97
N LEU A 153 -23.41 -24.36 -57.11
CA LEU A 153 -23.09 -23.47 -58.21
C LEU A 153 -24.05 -23.76 -59.36
N ASN A 154 -24.83 -22.75 -59.75
CA ASN A 154 -25.95 -22.92 -60.68
C ASN A 154 -25.74 -22.06 -61.92
N CYS A 155 -26.03 -22.61 -63.10
CA CYS A 155 -26.06 -21.89 -64.38
C CYS A 155 -27.33 -22.21 -65.16
N ASP A 156 -27.91 -21.17 -65.77
CA ASP A 156 -29.17 -21.25 -66.49
C ASP A 156 -29.06 -20.69 -67.91
N SER A 157 -29.89 -21.21 -68.81
CA SER A 157 -30.03 -20.74 -70.19
C SER A 157 -31.50 -20.75 -70.64
N ASP A 158 -31.85 -19.82 -71.52
CA ASP A 158 -33.17 -19.76 -72.19
C ASP A 158 -33.23 -20.60 -73.47
N VAL A 159 -32.15 -21.33 -73.80
CA VAL A 159 -32.06 -22.27 -74.92
C VAL A 159 -32.13 -23.70 -74.38
N ALA A 160 -33.06 -24.50 -74.89
CA ALA A 160 -33.22 -25.89 -74.47
C ALA A 160 -32.04 -26.75 -74.93
N GLY A 161 -31.58 -27.66 -74.06
CA GLY A 161 -30.39 -28.48 -74.29
C GLY A 161 -29.10 -27.71 -74.57
N PHE A 162 -29.01 -26.47 -74.10
CA PHE A 162 -27.82 -25.63 -74.24
C PHE A 162 -26.59 -26.24 -73.58
N PHE A 163 -26.78 -26.93 -72.45
CA PHE A 163 -25.71 -27.55 -71.70
C PHE A 163 -25.50 -29.02 -72.07
N ASN A 164 -24.23 -29.47 -72.06
CA ASN A 164 -23.84 -30.84 -72.35
C ASN A 164 -22.95 -31.47 -71.27
N LYS A 165 -22.69 -32.78 -71.37
CA LYS A 165 -21.90 -33.54 -70.39
C LYS A 165 -20.47 -33.01 -70.19
N VAL A 166 -19.84 -32.44 -71.22
CA VAL A 166 -18.49 -31.87 -71.11
C VAL A 166 -18.52 -30.61 -70.23
N GLN A 167 -19.53 -29.74 -70.42
CA GLN A 167 -19.72 -28.57 -69.57
C GLN A 167 -20.11 -28.95 -68.13
N THR A 168 -20.85 -30.04 -67.94
CA THR A 168 -21.15 -30.59 -66.61
C THR A 168 -19.88 -31.02 -65.88
N TYR A 169 -18.96 -31.71 -66.55
CA TYR A 169 -17.67 -32.12 -65.96
C TYR A 169 -16.78 -30.91 -65.64
N ALA A 170 -16.72 -29.93 -66.56
CA ALA A 170 -16.00 -28.68 -66.34
C ALA A 170 -16.54 -27.91 -65.12
N MET A 171 -17.88 -27.84 -64.99
CA MET A 171 -18.55 -27.23 -63.85
C MET A 171 -18.24 -27.95 -62.53
N GLN A 172 -18.16 -29.28 -62.52
CA GLN A 172 -17.83 -30.06 -61.32
C GLN A 172 -16.41 -29.79 -60.82
N ILE A 173 -15.43 -29.77 -61.74
CA ILE A 173 -14.05 -29.42 -61.40
C ILE A 173 -14.02 -28.00 -60.83
N PHE A 174 -14.67 -27.05 -61.50
CA PHE A 174 -14.70 -25.66 -61.09
C PHE A 174 -15.37 -25.47 -59.71
N ALA A 175 -16.52 -26.10 -59.47
CA ALA A 175 -17.24 -26.03 -58.21
C ALA A 175 -16.45 -26.63 -57.04
N SER A 176 -15.68 -27.69 -57.28
CA SER A 176 -14.76 -28.26 -56.29
C SER A 176 -13.65 -27.26 -55.91
N GLN A 177 -13.09 -26.54 -56.89
CA GLN A 177 -12.08 -25.51 -56.62
C GLN A 177 -12.66 -24.28 -55.92
N ALA A 178 -13.87 -23.87 -56.31
CA ALA A 178 -14.62 -22.82 -55.63
C ALA A 178 -14.86 -23.16 -54.15
N GLY A 179 -15.15 -24.43 -53.84
CA GLY A 179 -15.34 -24.90 -52.46
C GLY A 179 -14.10 -24.71 -51.59
N LEU A 180 -12.92 -25.03 -52.14
CA LEU A 180 -11.65 -24.80 -51.47
C LEU A 180 -11.39 -23.31 -51.19
N ALA A 181 -11.62 -22.44 -52.18
CA ALA A 181 -11.41 -21.00 -52.07
C ALA A 181 -12.37 -20.36 -51.05
N ILE A 182 -13.67 -20.71 -51.08
CA ILE A 182 -14.68 -20.24 -50.12
C ILE A 182 -14.30 -20.62 -48.68
N ARG A 183 -13.83 -21.85 -48.47
CA ARG A 183 -13.42 -22.35 -47.16
C ARG A 183 -12.17 -21.64 -46.65
N ASN A 184 -11.19 -21.40 -47.51
CA ASN A 184 -9.98 -20.64 -47.14
C ASN A 184 -10.31 -19.20 -46.72
N ALA A 185 -11.18 -18.51 -47.47
CA ALA A 185 -11.62 -17.16 -47.12
C ALA A 185 -12.38 -17.12 -45.79
N ARG A 186 -13.33 -18.04 -45.57
CA ARG A 186 -14.06 -18.16 -44.30
C ARG A 186 -13.13 -18.40 -43.10
N MET A 187 -12.12 -19.27 -43.27
CA MET A 187 -11.13 -19.53 -42.21
C MET A 187 -10.25 -18.32 -41.92
N PHE A 188 -9.84 -17.58 -42.95
CA PHE A 188 -9.06 -16.35 -42.78
C PHE A 188 -9.87 -15.25 -42.07
N ASP A 189 -11.14 -15.08 -42.44
CA ASP A 189 -12.04 -14.15 -41.78
C ASP A 189 -12.23 -14.50 -40.29
N ALA A 190 -12.46 -15.78 -39.98
CA ALA A 190 -12.58 -16.27 -38.61
C ALA A 190 -11.27 -16.04 -37.82
N SER A 191 -10.12 -16.38 -38.40
CA SER A 191 -8.80 -16.17 -37.79
C SER A 191 -8.51 -14.68 -37.55
N THR A 192 -8.88 -13.81 -38.49
CA THR A 192 -8.69 -12.37 -38.36
C THR A 192 -9.58 -11.78 -37.26
N ARG A 193 -10.84 -12.23 -37.16
CA ARG A 193 -11.75 -11.83 -36.07
C ARG A 193 -11.22 -12.29 -34.71
N LEU A 194 -10.79 -13.54 -34.59
CA LEU A 194 -10.19 -14.05 -33.35
C LEU A 194 -8.92 -13.28 -32.99
N GLY A 195 -8.04 -13.01 -33.96
CA GLY A 195 -6.82 -12.23 -33.76
C GLY A 195 -7.06 -10.76 -33.38
N LYS A 196 -8.20 -10.17 -33.77
CA LYS A 196 -8.63 -8.86 -33.26
C LYS A 196 -9.09 -8.97 -31.81
N LYS A 197 -9.94 -9.94 -31.48
CA LYS A 197 -10.43 -10.17 -30.10
C LYS A 197 -9.26 -10.41 -29.13
N LEU A 198 -8.30 -11.27 -29.49
CA LEU A 198 -7.11 -11.54 -28.68
C LEU A 198 -6.25 -10.28 -28.44
N ARG A 199 -6.08 -9.42 -29.46
CA ARG A 199 -5.36 -8.15 -29.31
C ARG A 199 -6.07 -7.22 -28.33
N SER A 200 -7.39 -7.06 -28.47
CA SER A 200 -8.19 -6.24 -27.55
C SER A 200 -8.09 -6.72 -26.09
N ILE A 201 -8.10 -8.04 -25.85
CA ILE A 201 -7.87 -8.62 -24.52
C ILE A 201 -6.46 -8.30 -24.02
N ASN A 202 -5.44 -8.52 -24.85
CA ASN A 202 -4.06 -8.31 -24.44
C ASN A 202 -3.77 -6.84 -24.12
N ASP A 203 -4.32 -5.92 -24.92
CA ASP A 203 -4.23 -4.48 -24.70
C ASP A 203 -4.96 -4.06 -23.41
N LEU A 204 -6.14 -4.63 -23.13
CA LEU A 204 -6.85 -4.42 -21.87
C LEU A 204 -6.03 -4.94 -20.69
N THR A 205 -5.46 -6.14 -20.81
CA THR A 205 -4.64 -6.78 -19.77
C THR A 205 -3.40 -5.94 -19.46
N HIS A 206 -2.66 -5.50 -20.48
CA HIS A 206 -1.49 -4.64 -20.31
C HIS A 206 -1.81 -3.35 -19.57
N GLN A 207 -2.85 -2.62 -20.00
CA GLN A 207 -3.22 -1.35 -19.38
C GLN A 207 -3.68 -1.52 -17.93
N VAL A 208 -4.41 -2.59 -17.64
CA VAL A 208 -4.89 -2.91 -16.30
C VAL A 208 -3.70 -3.31 -15.39
N LEU A 209 -2.71 -4.04 -15.89
CA LEU A 209 -1.51 -4.42 -15.14
C LEU A 209 -0.49 -3.28 -14.93
N GLU A 210 -0.45 -2.31 -15.84
CA GLU A 210 0.39 -1.10 -15.77
C GLU A 210 -0.20 0.00 -14.89
N ALA A 211 -1.50 -0.07 -14.57
CA ALA A 211 -2.14 0.88 -13.69
C ALA A 211 -1.48 0.86 -12.30
N THR A 212 -1.23 2.06 -11.76
CA THR A 212 -0.65 2.23 -10.42
C THR A 212 -1.70 2.54 -9.37
N THR A 213 -2.93 2.86 -9.80
CA THR A 213 -4.05 3.16 -8.91
C THR A 213 -5.32 2.49 -9.41
N LEU A 214 -6.23 2.18 -8.47
CA LEU A 214 -7.52 1.58 -8.82
C LEU A 214 -8.38 2.53 -9.68
N ASN A 215 -8.32 3.85 -9.47
CA ASN A 215 -9.11 4.80 -10.25
C ASN A 215 -8.75 4.77 -11.75
N GLN A 216 -7.46 4.66 -12.08
CA GLN A 216 -7.02 4.53 -13.48
C GLN A 216 -7.62 3.30 -14.18
N ILE A 217 -7.76 2.18 -13.45
CA ILE A 217 -8.39 0.97 -13.97
C ILE A 217 -9.87 1.24 -14.28
N PHE A 218 -10.60 1.83 -13.34
CA PHE A 218 -12.07 1.95 -13.45
C PHE A 218 -12.57 3.13 -14.28
N ASP A 219 -11.73 4.13 -14.55
CA ASP A 219 -12.05 5.19 -15.50
C ASP A 219 -12.01 4.70 -16.96
N LEU A 220 -11.21 3.66 -17.24
CA LEU A 220 -10.87 3.20 -18.59
C LEU A 220 -11.56 1.89 -18.98
N LEU A 221 -11.79 1.01 -18.00
CA LEU A 221 -12.39 -0.31 -18.22
C LEU A 221 -13.82 -0.31 -18.79
N PRO A 222 -14.77 0.51 -18.31
CA PRO A 222 -16.17 0.34 -18.66
C PRO A 222 -16.43 0.43 -20.17
N GLU A 223 -15.88 1.44 -20.85
CA GLU A 223 -16.01 1.62 -22.31
C GLU A 223 -15.36 0.47 -23.09
N LYS A 224 -14.17 0.03 -22.66
CA LYS A 224 -13.49 -1.10 -23.32
C LYS A 224 -14.23 -2.42 -23.19
N LEU A 225 -14.91 -2.62 -22.06
CA LEU A 225 -15.70 -3.82 -21.81
C LEU A 225 -16.97 -3.85 -22.66
N ILE A 226 -17.54 -2.70 -23.04
CA ILE A 226 -18.63 -2.61 -24.02
C ILE A 226 -18.16 -3.20 -25.35
N ASP A 227 -17.05 -2.70 -25.89
CA ASP A 227 -16.51 -3.15 -27.17
C ASP A 227 -16.08 -4.63 -27.15
N LEU A 228 -15.45 -5.06 -26.05
CA LEU A 228 -14.94 -6.42 -25.91
C LEU A 228 -16.07 -7.45 -25.80
N LEU A 229 -17.10 -7.14 -25.01
CA LEU A 229 -18.17 -8.07 -24.66
C LEU A 229 -19.44 -7.83 -25.48
N GLU A 230 -19.40 -6.93 -26.46
CA GLU A 230 -20.51 -6.59 -27.34
C GLU A 230 -21.78 -6.18 -26.54
N GLY A 231 -21.56 -5.50 -25.41
CA GLY A 231 -22.60 -5.04 -24.48
C GLY A 231 -23.19 -3.68 -24.84
N THR A 232 -24.23 -3.26 -24.13
CA THR A 232 -24.83 -1.91 -24.25
C THR A 232 -24.29 -0.97 -23.17
N ASN A 233 -24.29 -1.43 -21.91
CA ASN A 233 -23.73 -0.70 -20.79
C ASN A 233 -22.96 -1.62 -19.85
N VAL A 234 -22.00 -1.07 -19.13
CA VAL A 234 -21.20 -1.78 -18.14
C VAL A 234 -21.33 -1.08 -16.80
N TYR A 235 -21.48 -1.87 -15.74
CA TYR A 235 -21.59 -1.42 -14.36
C TYR A 235 -20.59 -2.20 -13.51
N ILE A 236 -19.77 -1.50 -12.76
CA ILE A 236 -18.72 -2.08 -11.92
C ILE A 236 -18.98 -1.66 -10.48
N SER A 237 -19.07 -2.64 -9.60
CA SER A 237 -19.33 -2.46 -8.18
C SER A 237 -18.12 -2.83 -7.34
N LYS A 238 -17.97 -2.17 -6.20
CA LYS A 238 -16.98 -2.47 -5.16
C LYS A 238 -17.65 -3.14 -3.98
N TRP A 239 -17.04 -4.21 -3.49
CA TRP A 239 -17.39 -4.87 -2.24
C TRP A 239 -16.51 -4.38 -1.08
N ASP A 240 -17.11 -4.16 0.08
CA ASP A 240 -16.42 -3.84 1.32
C ASP A 240 -16.67 -4.95 2.34
N GLU A 241 -15.63 -5.77 2.60
CA GLU A 241 -15.73 -6.94 3.47
C GLU A 241 -16.02 -6.57 4.94
N ASN A 242 -15.51 -5.43 5.41
CA ASN A 242 -15.65 -4.99 6.80
C ASN A 242 -17.09 -4.56 7.12
N THR A 243 -17.72 -3.88 6.17
CA THR A 243 -19.08 -3.36 6.34
C THR A 243 -20.15 -4.27 5.72
N GLN A 244 -19.75 -5.27 4.92
CA GLN A 244 -20.64 -6.11 4.12
C GLN A 244 -21.57 -5.25 3.25
N THR A 245 -21.01 -4.21 2.62
CA THR A 245 -21.76 -3.29 1.74
C THR A 245 -21.19 -3.25 0.33
N VAL A 246 -22.04 -2.84 -0.61
CA VAL A 246 -21.69 -2.64 -2.01
C VAL A 246 -21.80 -1.17 -2.35
N LYS A 247 -20.84 -0.67 -3.11
CA LYS A 247 -20.87 0.68 -3.68
C LYS A 247 -20.65 0.62 -5.19
N GLY A 248 -21.33 1.48 -5.95
CA GLY A 248 -20.97 1.68 -7.35
C GLY A 248 -19.55 2.21 -7.49
N TRP A 249 -18.77 1.59 -8.37
CA TRP A 249 -17.38 1.97 -8.62
C TRP A 249 -17.23 2.73 -9.93
N ALA A 250 -17.78 2.19 -11.02
CA ALA A 250 -17.82 2.83 -12.33
C ALA A 250 -19.00 2.32 -13.15
N ALA A 251 -19.45 3.09 -14.14
CA ALA A 251 -20.51 2.68 -15.05
C ALA A 251 -20.44 3.47 -16.37
N THR A 252 -21.18 3.01 -17.39
CA THR A 252 -21.39 3.71 -18.67
C THR A 252 -22.86 4.13 -18.84
N GLY A 253 -23.11 4.96 -19.85
CA GLY A 253 -24.45 5.39 -20.25
C GLY A 253 -25.11 6.36 -19.28
N ASP A 254 -26.40 6.63 -19.52
CA ASP A 254 -27.17 7.69 -18.84
C ASP A 254 -27.38 7.46 -17.33
N PHE A 255 -27.16 6.22 -16.86
CA PHE A 255 -27.33 5.84 -15.45
C PHE A 255 -26.03 5.88 -14.65
N LYS A 256 -24.91 6.30 -15.26
CA LYS A 256 -23.57 6.29 -14.64
C LYS A 256 -23.52 7.00 -13.28
N GLU A 257 -24.04 8.23 -13.19
CA GLU A 257 -23.97 9.03 -11.96
C GLU A 257 -24.77 8.40 -10.82
N ASN A 258 -26.01 7.98 -11.11
CA ASN A 258 -26.87 7.31 -10.13
C ASN A 258 -26.25 6.00 -9.63
N TYR A 259 -25.60 5.26 -10.53
CA TYR A 259 -24.95 4.00 -10.17
C TYR A 259 -23.75 4.23 -9.24
N VAL A 260 -22.85 5.15 -9.57
CA VAL A 260 -21.61 5.42 -8.81
C VAL A 260 -21.88 6.00 -7.42
N ILE A 261 -22.93 6.81 -7.28
CA ILE A 261 -23.37 7.36 -5.99
C ILE A 261 -24.13 6.29 -5.17
N GLY A 262 -24.73 5.30 -5.85
CA GLY A 262 -25.45 4.20 -5.23
C GLY A 262 -24.60 3.40 -4.24
N LYS A 263 -25.15 3.20 -3.03
CA LYS A 263 -24.57 2.38 -1.98
C LYS A 263 -25.67 1.50 -1.35
N SER A 264 -25.32 0.29 -0.94
CA SER A 264 -26.18 -0.57 -0.15
C SER A 264 -25.96 -0.37 1.35
N ASP A 265 -26.97 -0.76 2.13
CA ASP A 265 -26.86 -0.89 3.57
C ASP A 265 -26.45 -2.34 3.94
N PRO A 266 -25.88 -2.57 5.14
CA PRO A 266 -25.58 -3.92 5.61
C PRO A 266 -26.85 -4.79 5.65
N GLY A 267 -26.79 -5.98 5.03
CA GLY A 267 -27.91 -6.93 4.97
C GLY A 267 -28.82 -6.81 3.74
N ASP A 268 -28.63 -5.79 2.90
CA ASP A 268 -29.28 -5.68 1.60
C ASP A 268 -28.86 -6.79 0.65
N ARG A 269 -29.81 -7.37 -0.11
CA ARG A 269 -29.48 -8.34 -1.17
C ARG A 269 -29.17 -7.62 -2.47
N THR A 270 -27.90 -7.68 -2.86
CA THR A 270 -27.38 -7.08 -4.09
C THR A 270 -26.93 -8.15 -5.08
N LEU A 271 -26.91 -7.83 -6.38
CA LEU A 271 -26.34 -8.73 -7.37
C LEU A 271 -24.87 -9.04 -7.09
N THR A 272 -24.10 -8.02 -6.74
CA THR A 272 -22.67 -8.15 -6.46
C THR A 272 -22.42 -9.19 -5.38
N GLN A 273 -23.15 -9.13 -4.27
CA GLN A 273 -23.03 -10.10 -3.19
C GLN A 273 -23.41 -11.52 -3.66
N GLU A 274 -24.55 -11.69 -4.35
CA GLU A 274 -24.99 -12.98 -4.89
C GLU A 274 -23.92 -13.61 -5.83
N ILE A 275 -23.29 -12.80 -6.68
CA ILE A 275 -22.24 -13.25 -7.60
C ILE A 275 -20.97 -13.63 -6.84
N LEU A 276 -20.57 -12.85 -5.85
CA LEU A 276 -19.39 -13.09 -5.03
C LEU A 276 -19.55 -14.33 -4.14
N ASP A 277 -20.77 -14.61 -3.67
CA ASP A 277 -21.07 -15.78 -2.85
C ASP A 277 -21.12 -17.06 -3.68
N THR A 278 -21.62 -16.99 -4.91
CA THR A 278 -21.62 -18.12 -5.83
C THR A 278 -20.27 -18.35 -6.52
N GLN A 279 -19.41 -17.33 -6.57
CA GLN A 279 -18.10 -17.32 -7.24
C GLN A 279 -18.15 -17.75 -8.71
N ARG A 280 -19.29 -17.53 -9.38
CA ARG A 280 -19.51 -17.94 -10.76
C ARG A 280 -20.13 -16.81 -11.57
N SER A 281 -19.75 -16.74 -12.85
CA SER A 281 -20.45 -15.87 -13.79
C SER A 281 -21.92 -16.29 -13.90
N THR A 282 -22.82 -15.33 -14.08
CA THR A 282 -24.27 -15.59 -14.16
C THR A 282 -24.89 -14.74 -15.25
N LEU A 283 -25.72 -15.34 -16.10
CA LEU A 283 -26.56 -14.60 -17.04
C LEU A 283 -27.97 -14.46 -16.48
N ILE A 284 -28.40 -13.23 -16.23
CA ILE A 284 -29.77 -12.88 -15.85
C ILE A 284 -30.52 -12.50 -17.12
N LYS A 285 -31.48 -13.31 -17.55
CA LYS A 285 -32.26 -13.07 -18.78
C LYS A 285 -33.33 -11.98 -18.62
N ASN A 286 -33.82 -11.76 -17.40
CA ASN A 286 -34.81 -10.74 -17.10
C ASN A 286 -34.70 -10.29 -15.65
N LEU A 287 -34.23 -9.06 -15.46
CA LEU A 287 -33.98 -8.45 -14.17
C LEU A 287 -35.27 -8.27 -13.36
N ASP A 288 -36.35 -7.81 -14.01
CA ASP A 288 -37.64 -7.54 -13.35
C ASP A 288 -38.26 -8.80 -12.73
N LYS A 289 -37.92 -9.97 -13.26
CA LYS A 289 -38.40 -11.28 -12.79
C LYS A 289 -37.41 -11.99 -11.86
N SER A 290 -36.24 -11.39 -11.61
CA SER A 290 -35.20 -12.00 -10.79
C SER A 290 -35.49 -11.84 -9.30
N HIS A 291 -35.17 -12.87 -8.51
CA HIS A 291 -35.20 -12.83 -7.04
C HIS A 291 -33.80 -12.68 -6.42
N LYS A 292 -32.77 -12.46 -7.25
CA LYS A 292 -31.36 -12.37 -6.84
C LYS A 292 -30.96 -11.02 -6.22
N MET A 293 -31.85 -10.03 -6.21
CA MET A 293 -31.61 -8.76 -5.53
C MET A 293 -32.90 -8.17 -4.97
N ASP A 294 -32.77 -7.22 -4.04
CA ASP A 294 -33.92 -6.47 -3.54
C ASP A 294 -34.42 -5.46 -4.57
N LYS A 295 -35.76 -5.28 -4.62
CA LYS A 295 -36.43 -4.49 -5.66
C LYS A 295 -35.98 -3.03 -5.76
N LYS A 296 -35.48 -2.45 -4.66
CA LYS A 296 -34.99 -1.06 -4.63
C LYS A 296 -33.79 -0.83 -5.56
N PHE A 297 -33.06 -1.89 -5.90
CA PHE A 297 -31.87 -1.81 -6.77
C PHE A 297 -32.17 -2.06 -8.25
N HIS A 298 -33.37 -2.50 -8.62
CA HIS A 298 -33.70 -2.75 -10.03
C HIS A 298 -33.56 -1.49 -10.90
N GLY A 299 -33.86 -0.31 -10.35
CA GLY A 299 -33.73 0.97 -11.05
C GLY A 299 -32.30 1.46 -11.29
N LEU A 300 -31.29 0.74 -10.78
CA LEU A 300 -29.88 1.07 -11.02
C LEU A 300 -29.39 0.64 -12.41
N TYR A 301 -30.10 -0.27 -13.08
CA TYR A 301 -29.71 -0.85 -14.37
C TYR A 301 -30.71 -0.45 -15.45
N HIS A 302 -30.21 -0.08 -16.62
CA HIS A 302 -31.07 0.23 -17.76
C HIS A 302 -31.56 -1.05 -18.45
N GLU A 303 -30.68 -2.03 -18.61
CA GLU A 303 -30.96 -3.28 -19.32
C GLU A 303 -31.64 -4.32 -18.43
N LYS A 304 -32.53 -5.09 -19.05
CA LYS A 304 -33.21 -6.21 -18.39
C LYS A 304 -32.40 -7.50 -18.44
N SER A 305 -31.49 -7.64 -19.40
CA SER A 305 -30.58 -8.78 -19.46
C SER A 305 -29.20 -8.36 -19.01
N LEU A 306 -28.64 -9.02 -18.00
CA LEU A 306 -27.32 -8.73 -17.45
C LEU A 306 -26.44 -9.97 -17.47
N PHE A 307 -25.23 -9.85 -18.02
CA PHE A 307 -24.17 -10.82 -17.80
C PHE A 307 -23.28 -10.34 -16.65
N CYS A 308 -23.22 -11.15 -15.60
CA CYS A 308 -22.66 -10.81 -14.32
C CYS A 308 -21.37 -11.60 -14.08
N LEU A 309 -20.29 -10.90 -13.74
CA LEU A 309 -18.94 -11.44 -13.63
C LEU A 309 -18.34 -11.09 -12.25
N PRO A 310 -17.85 -12.08 -11.48
CA PRO A 310 -17.21 -11.82 -10.19
C PRO A 310 -15.85 -11.14 -10.36
N LEU A 311 -15.51 -10.23 -9.45
CA LEU A 311 -14.15 -9.73 -9.27
C LEU A 311 -13.54 -10.37 -8.01
N LEU A 312 -12.79 -11.45 -8.22
CA LEU A 312 -12.21 -12.32 -7.19
C LEU A 312 -10.75 -12.63 -7.55
N ALA A 313 -9.83 -12.49 -6.60
CA ALA A 313 -8.47 -13.01 -6.77
C ALA A 313 -7.92 -13.49 -5.42
N GLU A 314 -7.25 -14.64 -5.42
CA GLU A 314 -6.61 -15.23 -4.23
C GLU A 314 -7.55 -15.37 -3.01
N GLY A 315 -8.85 -15.59 -3.25
CA GLY A 315 -9.87 -15.69 -2.21
C GLY A 315 -10.41 -14.34 -1.69
N MET A 316 -9.85 -13.22 -2.13
CA MET A 316 -10.35 -11.88 -1.80
C MET A 316 -11.52 -11.46 -2.71
N LYS A 317 -12.53 -10.84 -2.09
CA LYS A 317 -13.71 -10.30 -2.76
C LYS A 317 -13.52 -8.81 -3.06
N PHE A 318 -13.46 -8.44 -4.34
CA PHE A 318 -13.30 -7.03 -4.76
C PHE A 318 -14.61 -6.40 -5.24
N GLY A 319 -15.50 -7.18 -5.86
CA GLY A 319 -16.74 -6.66 -6.43
C GLY A 319 -17.28 -7.48 -7.59
N ALA A 320 -18.01 -6.84 -8.49
CA ALA A 320 -18.55 -7.50 -9.68
C ALA A 320 -18.71 -6.53 -10.86
N ILE A 321 -18.61 -7.09 -12.07
CA ILE A 321 -18.92 -6.42 -13.34
C ILE A 321 -20.29 -6.93 -13.84
N MET A 322 -21.17 -6.03 -14.25
CA MET A 322 -22.45 -6.35 -14.86
C MET A 322 -22.50 -5.69 -16.24
N VAL A 323 -22.69 -6.49 -17.28
CA VAL A 323 -22.78 -6.05 -18.67
C VAL A 323 -24.23 -6.19 -19.14
N GLY A 324 -24.82 -5.09 -19.59
CA GLY A 324 -26.20 -5.04 -20.08
C GLY A 324 -26.31 -5.43 -21.55
N TYR A 325 -27.37 -6.18 -21.89
CA TYR A 325 -27.71 -6.57 -23.26
C TYR A 325 -29.18 -6.30 -23.57
N SER A 326 -29.45 -5.92 -24.82
CA SER A 326 -30.82 -5.78 -25.35
C SER A 326 -31.52 -7.14 -25.53
N ASN A 327 -30.76 -8.19 -25.88
CA ASN A 327 -31.23 -9.58 -25.96
C ASN A 327 -30.23 -10.52 -25.28
N SER A 328 -30.70 -11.39 -24.39
CA SER A 328 -29.88 -12.40 -23.70
C SER A 328 -29.24 -13.44 -24.64
N GLU A 329 -29.75 -13.63 -25.86
CA GLU A 329 -29.19 -14.56 -26.85
C GLU A 329 -27.86 -14.09 -27.46
N LEU A 330 -27.52 -12.81 -27.29
CA LEU A 330 -26.22 -12.25 -27.70
C LEU A 330 -25.05 -12.81 -26.87
N VAL A 331 -25.33 -13.29 -25.65
CA VAL A 331 -24.34 -13.87 -24.74
C VAL A 331 -24.13 -15.35 -25.05
N ASN A 332 -23.37 -15.62 -26.11
CA ASN A 332 -22.93 -16.96 -26.49
C ASN A 332 -21.70 -17.42 -25.67
N GLU A 333 -21.25 -18.66 -25.86
CA GLU A 333 -20.11 -19.23 -25.13
C GLU A 333 -18.79 -18.46 -25.36
N ASP A 334 -18.60 -17.85 -26.53
CA ASP A 334 -17.42 -17.02 -26.80
C ASP A 334 -17.42 -15.76 -25.93
N ILE A 335 -18.55 -15.04 -25.85
CA ILE A 335 -18.69 -13.85 -25.01
C ILE A 335 -18.57 -14.19 -23.53
N ARG A 336 -19.10 -15.35 -23.11
CA ARG A 336 -18.98 -15.84 -21.73
C ARG A 336 -17.54 -16.08 -21.34
N SER A 337 -16.83 -16.88 -22.14
CA SER A 337 -15.42 -17.19 -21.92
C SER A 337 -14.55 -15.93 -21.91
N LEU A 338 -14.86 -14.99 -22.80
CA LEU A 338 -14.18 -13.71 -22.92
C LEU A 338 -14.38 -12.81 -21.69
N GLY A 339 -15.62 -12.70 -21.22
CA GLY A 339 -15.97 -11.93 -20.04
C GLY A 339 -15.34 -12.49 -18.77
N GLU A 340 -15.36 -13.83 -18.62
CA GLU A 340 -14.70 -14.50 -17.49
C GLU A 340 -13.19 -14.27 -17.49
N TYR A 341 -12.54 -14.40 -18.66
CA TYR A 341 -11.12 -14.12 -18.78
C TYR A 341 -10.80 -12.66 -18.44
N ALA A 342 -11.57 -11.70 -18.97
CA ALA A 342 -11.37 -10.29 -18.68
C ALA A 342 -11.54 -9.99 -17.19
N ALA A 343 -12.60 -10.51 -16.56
CA ALA A 343 -12.84 -10.33 -15.14
C ALA A 343 -11.72 -10.90 -14.26
N MET A 344 -11.15 -12.06 -14.65
CA MET A 344 -10.01 -12.67 -13.95
C MET A 344 -8.75 -11.78 -14.05
N GLN A 345 -8.43 -11.25 -15.24
CA GLN A 345 -7.27 -10.35 -15.41
C GLN A 345 -7.45 -9.06 -14.60
N ILE A 346 -8.65 -8.48 -14.63
CA ILE A 346 -9.00 -7.28 -13.87
C ILE A 346 -8.87 -7.55 -12.37
N SER A 347 -9.38 -8.68 -11.88
CA SER A 347 -9.28 -9.07 -10.47
C SER A 347 -7.83 -9.22 -10.02
N THR A 348 -6.99 -9.81 -10.86
CA THR A 348 -5.56 -10.00 -10.58
C THR A 348 -4.84 -8.67 -10.44
N ALA A 349 -5.12 -7.70 -11.32
CA ALA A 349 -4.52 -6.37 -11.24
C ALA A 349 -5.01 -5.57 -10.02
N ILE A 350 -6.31 -5.64 -9.70
CA ILE A 350 -6.85 -5.04 -8.48
C ILE A 350 -6.14 -5.61 -7.24
N SER A 351 -5.97 -6.93 -7.18
CA SER A 351 -5.25 -7.61 -6.09
C SER A 351 -3.81 -7.13 -5.96
N LYS A 352 -3.08 -7.04 -7.08
CA LYS A 352 -1.70 -6.51 -7.11
C LYS A 352 -1.62 -5.10 -6.55
N ILE A 353 -2.48 -4.19 -6.99
CA ILE A 353 -2.47 -2.79 -6.50
C ILE A 353 -2.84 -2.73 -5.01
N HIS A 354 -3.81 -3.55 -4.58
CA HIS A 354 -4.18 -3.64 -3.18
C HIS A 354 -3.01 -4.11 -2.31
N LEU A 355 -2.32 -5.16 -2.74
CA LEU A 355 -1.17 -5.73 -2.03
C LEU A 355 0.01 -4.75 -1.97
N LEU A 356 0.30 -4.06 -3.09
CA LEU A 356 1.36 -3.04 -3.13
C LEU A 356 1.07 -1.87 -2.18
N GLU A 357 -0.19 -1.43 -2.08
CA GLU A 357 -0.54 -0.36 -1.14
C GLU A 357 -0.43 -0.83 0.32
N GLN A 358 -0.80 -2.08 0.62
CA GLN A 358 -0.56 -2.68 1.94
C GLN A 358 0.93 -2.75 2.28
N GLU A 359 1.77 -3.23 1.36
CA GLU A 359 3.21 -3.30 1.54
C GLU A 359 3.82 -1.91 1.74
N ARG A 360 3.36 -0.91 0.97
CA ARG A 360 3.82 0.48 1.11
C ARG A 360 3.48 1.06 2.49
N ILE A 361 2.26 0.81 2.97
CA ILE A 361 1.82 1.20 4.32
C ILE A 361 2.70 0.51 5.37
N GLN A 362 2.91 -0.81 5.24
CA GLN A 362 3.73 -1.58 6.18
C GLN A 362 5.21 -1.14 6.18
N SER A 363 5.79 -0.87 5.01
CA SER A 363 7.17 -0.38 4.88
C SER A 363 7.33 1.02 5.50
N SER A 364 6.35 1.90 5.32
CA SER A 364 6.35 3.22 5.96
C SER A 364 6.30 3.08 7.49
N GLN A 365 5.47 2.17 8.00
CA GLN A 365 5.36 1.89 9.45
C GLN A 365 6.67 1.33 10.02
N LEU A 366 7.29 0.37 9.33
CA LEU A 366 8.57 -0.21 9.75
C LEU A 366 9.68 0.84 9.76
N THR A 367 9.68 1.76 8.80
CA THR A 367 10.63 2.87 8.73
C THR A 367 10.48 3.80 9.93
N HIS A 368 9.24 4.14 10.32
CA HIS A 368 8.98 4.99 11.49
C HIS A 368 9.42 4.29 12.79
N ALA A 369 9.10 3.01 12.96
CA ALA A 369 9.53 2.23 14.12
C ALA A 369 11.07 2.13 14.20
N ASN A 370 11.75 1.93 13.06
CA ASN A 370 13.21 1.88 13.01
C ASN A 370 13.86 3.22 13.34
N ALA A 371 13.28 4.35 12.91
CA ALA A 371 13.80 5.68 13.26
C ALA A 371 13.75 5.94 14.78
N LEU A 372 12.68 5.51 15.45
CA LEU A 372 12.61 5.55 16.93
C LEU A 372 13.67 4.66 17.59
N ILE A 373 13.99 3.51 16.99
CA ILE A 373 15.05 2.61 17.46
C ILE A 373 16.46 3.20 17.20
N GLU A 374 16.66 3.92 16.09
CA GLU A 374 17.92 4.58 15.81
C GLU A 374 18.19 5.71 16.83
N SER A 375 17.16 6.48 17.18
CA SER A 375 17.22 7.44 18.30
C SER A 375 17.66 6.75 19.59
N LEU A 376 17.16 5.54 19.90
CA LEU A 376 17.62 4.77 21.07
C LEU A 376 19.13 4.47 21.05
N SER A 377 19.71 4.21 19.87
CA SER A 377 21.14 3.93 19.75
C SER A 377 21.99 5.15 20.13
N HIS A 378 21.53 6.36 19.81
CA HIS A 378 22.17 7.62 20.18
C HIS A 378 22.08 7.87 21.69
N VAL A 379 20.92 7.55 22.30
CA VAL A 379 20.72 7.61 23.75
C VAL A 379 21.65 6.65 24.48
N PHE A 380 21.81 5.41 23.98
CA PHE A 380 22.78 4.46 24.55
C PHE A 380 24.23 4.96 24.50
N ALA A 381 24.61 5.68 23.44
CA ALA A 381 25.92 6.30 23.35
C ALA A 381 26.11 7.40 24.41
N ALA A 382 25.08 8.21 24.68
CA ALA A 382 25.10 9.23 25.73
C ALA A 382 25.12 8.65 27.15
N ILE A 383 24.44 7.52 27.39
CA ILE A 383 24.50 6.83 28.69
C ILE A 383 25.92 6.30 28.96
N LYS A 384 26.57 5.70 27.95
CA LYS A 384 27.92 5.16 28.09
C LYS A 384 28.98 6.21 28.41
N SER A 385 28.77 7.47 28.06
CA SER A 385 29.71 8.56 28.38
C SER A 385 29.61 9.08 29.81
N GLY A 386 28.80 8.46 30.69
CA GLY A 386 28.73 8.80 32.12
C GLY A 386 27.99 10.11 32.40
N VAL A 387 27.01 10.41 31.57
CA VAL A 387 26.28 11.67 31.51
C VAL A 387 25.12 11.70 32.50
N ASP A 388 24.86 12.84 33.14
CA ASP A 388 23.73 13.03 34.07
C ASP A 388 22.36 12.84 33.40
N THR A 389 21.32 12.59 34.21
CA THR A 389 19.94 12.35 33.75
C THR A 389 19.40 13.50 32.88
N ASN A 390 19.78 14.75 33.14
CA ASN A 390 19.28 15.91 32.37
C ASN A 390 19.84 15.93 30.95
N ASN A 391 21.11 15.61 30.78
CA ASN A 391 21.75 15.58 29.47
C ASN A 391 21.26 14.39 28.63
N ILE A 392 21.03 13.21 29.23
CA ILE A 392 20.37 12.08 28.54
C ILE A 392 19.01 12.51 27.99
N MET A 393 18.21 13.17 28.84
CA MET A 393 16.90 13.69 28.45
C MET A 393 16.98 14.74 27.35
N HIS A 394 17.97 15.63 27.42
CA HIS A 394 18.20 16.62 26.38
C HIS A 394 18.53 15.98 25.02
N THR A 395 19.40 14.96 25.00
CA THR A 395 19.70 14.19 23.79
C THR A 395 18.45 13.50 23.24
N ILE A 396 17.66 12.86 24.10
CA ILE A 396 16.39 12.23 23.71
C ILE A 396 15.48 13.23 22.98
N GLY A 397 15.22 14.40 23.57
CA GLY A 397 14.29 15.33 22.94
C GLY A 397 14.84 16.01 21.69
N MET A 398 16.17 16.20 21.56
CA MET A 398 16.76 16.68 20.31
C MET A 398 16.55 15.68 19.16
N GLU A 399 16.77 14.38 19.41
CA GLU A 399 16.59 13.34 18.40
C GLU A 399 15.11 13.18 18.00
N LEU A 400 14.19 13.23 18.97
CA LEU A 400 12.75 13.21 18.70
C LEU A 400 12.29 14.45 17.92
N GLU A 401 12.88 15.63 18.17
CA GLU A 401 12.55 16.86 17.46
C GLU A 401 12.93 16.77 15.96
N LEU A 402 13.98 16.03 15.58
CA LEU A 402 14.30 15.74 14.17
C LEU A 402 13.16 14.98 13.46
N LEU A 403 12.42 14.17 14.20
CA LEU A 403 11.22 13.46 13.72
C LEU A 403 9.94 14.29 13.82
N LYS A 404 10.04 15.57 14.22
CA LYS A 404 8.92 16.46 14.55
C LYS A 404 8.02 15.90 15.66
N ILE A 405 8.61 15.14 16.58
CA ILE A 405 7.96 14.62 17.77
C ILE A 405 8.49 15.40 18.97
N HIS A 406 7.59 15.99 19.75
CA HIS A 406 7.91 16.65 21.00
C HIS A 406 7.70 15.67 22.16
N SER A 407 8.44 15.88 23.25
CA SER A 407 8.43 14.98 24.40
C SER A 407 8.44 15.70 25.74
N LEU A 408 7.84 15.06 26.73
CA LEU A 408 7.80 15.50 28.12
C LEU A 408 7.98 14.29 29.03
N VAL A 409 8.84 14.40 30.03
CA VAL A 409 9.06 13.35 31.02
C VAL A 409 8.70 13.87 32.41
N ALA A 410 7.75 13.18 33.03
CA ALA A 410 7.35 13.42 34.41
C ALA A 410 7.71 12.20 35.25
N LEU A 411 8.53 12.38 36.28
CA LEU A 411 8.99 11.32 37.16
C LEU A 411 8.29 11.39 38.52
N ARG A 412 8.14 10.25 39.17
CA ARG A 412 7.58 10.19 40.51
C ARG A 412 8.56 10.76 41.54
N VAL A 413 8.05 11.52 42.50
CA VAL A 413 8.82 11.98 43.66
C VAL A 413 8.58 11.01 44.82
N ASP A 414 9.62 10.31 45.28
CA ASP A 414 9.58 9.36 46.39
C ASP A 414 8.53 8.24 46.22
N GLU A 415 8.08 7.62 47.32
CA GLU A 415 6.91 6.73 47.36
C GLU A 415 5.57 7.48 47.25
N THR A 416 5.59 8.78 46.92
CA THR A 416 4.33 9.55 46.78
C THR A 416 3.65 9.30 45.44
N ASP A 417 2.34 9.51 45.39
CA ASP A 417 1.55 9.45 44.15
C ASP A 417 1.59 10.79 43.38
N ASN A 418 2.76 11.43 43.31
CA ASN A 418 2.96 12.69 42.63
C ASN A 418 3.97 12.56 41.49
N LEU A 419 3.67 13.18 40.36
CA LEU A 419 4.58 13.33 39.22
C LEU A 419 5.13 14.75 39.20
N THR A 420 6.43 14.87 38.98
CA THR A 420 7.12 16.15 38.77
C THR A 420 7.69 16.19 37.37
N LEU A 421 7.41 17.28 36.67
CA LEU A 421 7.99 17.55 35.36
C LEU A 421 9.51 17.67 35.48
N THR A 422 10.23 16.70 34.91
CA THR A 422 11.70 16.65 34.98
C THR A 422 12.33 17.09 33.66
N TYR A 423 11.65 16.86 32.53
CA TYR A 423 12.13 17.25 31.21
C TYR A 423 11.01 17.64 30.25
N SER A 424 11.32 18.56 29.33
CA SER A 424 10.45 18.95 28.22
C SER A 424 11.31 19.34 27.01
N SER A 425 11.00 18.83 25.82
CA SER A 425 11.68 19.21 24.58
C SER A 425 11.38 20.66 24.16
N VAL A 426 10.29 21.25 24.67
CA VAL A 426 9.84 22.62 24.37
C VAL A 426 10.17 23.60 25.51
N GLN A 427 11.15 23.26 26.35
CA GLN A 427 11.48 23.97 27.60
C GLN A 427 11.62 25.49 27.43
N THR A 428 12.31 25.99 26.41
CA THR A 428 12.53 27.44 26.23
C THR A 428 11.22 28.22 26.04
N LYS A 429 10.27 27.66 25.26
CA LYS A 429 8.95 28.26 25.04
C LYS A 429 8.09 28.14 26.30
N LEU A 430 8.13 26.98 26.96
CA LEU A 430 7.35 26.72 28.17
C LEU A 430 7.82 27.56 29.37
N VAL A 431 9.14 27.70 29.59
CA VAL A 431 9.72 28.55 30.64
C VAL A 431 9.38 30.02 30.40
N SER A 432 9.51 30.50 29.16
CA SER A 432 9.17 31.90 28.85
C SER A 432 7.68 32.19 29.07
N PHE A 433 6.80 31.25 28.76
CA PHE A 433 5.38 31.32 29.10
C PHE A 433 5.14 31.37 30.61
N ILE A 434 5.73 30.46 31.40
CA ILE A 434 5.52 30.37 32.85
C ILE A 434 6.06 31.61 33.57
N ASN A 435 7.25 32.10 33.21
CA ASN A 435 7.86 33.30 33.80
C ASN A 435 7.04 34.57 33.54
N ASN A 436 6.35 34.65 32.39
CA ASN A 436 5.50 35.79 32.06
C ASN A 436 4.20 35.81 32.89
N LEU A 437 3.79 34.67 33.45
CA LEU A 437 2.53 34.53 34.20
C LEU A 437 2.74 34.38 35.71
N SER A 438 3.90 33.89 36.15
CA SER A 438 4.18 33.58 37.55
C SER A 438 5.69 33.59 37.87
N LYS A 439 6.06 33.59 39.16
CA LYS A 439 7.45 33.37 39.61
C LYS A 439 7.79 31.88 39.84
N LEU A 440 6.93 30.96 39.39
CA LEU A 440 7.13 29.52 39.59
C LEU A 440 8.25 29.00 38.68
N LYS A 441 9.08 28.08 39.18
CA LYS A 441 10.01 27.33 38.34
C LYS A 441 9.29 26.11 37.76
N ILE A 442 9.75 25.64 36.60
CA ILE A 442 9.14 24.48 35.93
C ILE A 442 9.19 23.21 36.79
N ASN A 443 10.26 23.07 37.59
CA ASN A 443 10.44 21.95 38.52
C ASN A 443 9.48 22.00 39.73
N ASP A 444 8.77 23.11 39.93
CA ASP A 444 7.78 23.25 41.01
C ASP A 444 6.38 22.75 40.60
N VAL A 445 6.21 22.31 39.35
CA VAL A 445 4.94 21.79 38.83
C VAL A 445 4.80 20.31 39.24
N ILE A 446 4.05 20.09 40.31
CA ILE A 446 3.73 18.77 40.85
C ILE A 446 2.28 18.42 40.49
N THR A 447 2.08 17.26 39.88
CA THR A 447 0.76 16.74 39.49
C THR A 447 0.46 15.44 40.24
N PRO A 448 -0.56 15.42 41.14
CA PRO A 448 -0.99 14.18 41.78
C PRO A 448 -1.54 13.20 40.75
N ILE A 449 -1.01 11.97 40.71
CA ILE A 449 -1.46 10.90 39.79
C ILE A 449 -2.97 10.67 39.94
N ASN A 450 -3.45 10.62 41.18
CA ASN A 450 -4.86 10.39 41.49
C ASN A 450 -5.80 11.54 41.05
N SER A 451 -5.26 12.69 40.66
CA SER A 451 -6.06 13.82 40.16
C SER A 451 -6.39 13.73 38.67
N VAL A 452 -5.71 12.84 37.93
CA VAL A 452 -5.88 12.65 36.48
C VAL A 452 -6.17 11.17 36.21
N PRO A 453 -7.43 10.79 35.94
CA PRO A 453 -7.83 9.39 35.75
C PRO A 453 -6.96 8.64 34.74
N LEU A 454 -6.59 9.32 33.64
CA LEU A 454 -5.75 8.77 32.60
C LEU A 454 -4.36 8.37 33.08
N PHE A 455 -3.71 9.21 33.90
CA PHE A 455 -2.39 8.90 34.44
C PHE A 455 -2.44 7.72 35.39
N ARG A 456 -3.51 7.62 36.19
CA ARG A 456 -3.73 6.46 37.05
C ARG A 456 -3.93 5.18 36.23
N GLU A 457 -4.76 5.23 35.19
CA GLU A 457 -5.00 4.08 34.31
C GLU A 457 -3.72 3.58 33.63
N ILE A 458 -2.91 4.49 33.09
CA ILE A 458 -1.65 4.15 32.42
C ILE A 458 -0.63 3.56 33.42
N ILE A 459 -0.55 4.11 34.63
CA ILE A 459 0.37 3.62 35.67
C ILE A 459 -0.08 2.25 36.21
N ASP A 460 -1.38 2.06 36.45
CA ASP A 460 -1.95 0.83 36.99
C ASP A 460 -1.92 -0.31 35.94
N SER A 461 -2.25 0.00 34.68
CA SER A 461 -2.25 -0.98 33.58
C SER A 461 -0.86 -1.28 33.03
N GLN A 462 0.09 -0.34 33.20
CA GLN A 462 1.41 -0.37 32.56
C GLN A 462 1.35 -0.45 31.03
N GLN A 463 0.25 0.03 30.44
CA GLN A 463 0.08 0.10 29.00
C GLN A 463 0.11 1.54 28.52
N ALA A 464 0.78 1.76 27.39
CA ALA A 464 0.78 3.06 26.73
C ALA A 464 -0.58 3.33 26.07
N GLU A 465 -0.96 4.60 26.04
CA GLU A 465 -2.25 5.05 25.56
C GLU A 465 -2.10 6.10 24.46
N TYR A 466 -2.88 5.95 23.39
CA TYR A 466 -2.92 6.87 22.26
C TYR A 466 -4.14 7.79 22.35
N LEU A 467 -3.93 9.07 22.09
CA LEU A 467 -4.92 10.12 22.19
C LEU A 467 -5.02 10.88 20.88
N ASP A 468 -6.24 11.01 20.36
CA ASP A 468 -6.51 11.83 19.18
C ASP A 468 -6.50 13.34 19.48
N HIS A 469 -6.67 13.72 20.75
CA HIS A 469 -6.83 15.08 21.25
C HIS A 469 -5.99 15.30 22.52
N PRO A 470 -4.70 15.65 22.42
CA PRO A 470 -3.83 15.87 23.59
C PRO A 470 -4.33 16.97 24.55
N GLU A 471 -5.11 17.93 24.05
CA GLU A 471 -5.71 19.01 24.83
C GLU A 471 -6.58 18.50 26.00
N ASP A 472 -7.23 17.34 25.86
CA ASP A 472 -8.11 16.76 26.87
C ASP A 472 -7.37 16.39 28.16
N VAL A 473 -6.11 15.97 28.02
CA VAL A 473 -5.22 15.71 29.16
C VAL A 473 -4.68 17.01 29.70
N LEU A 474 -4.32 17.93 28.80
CA LEU A 474 -3.75 19.22 29.16
C LEU A 474 -4.68 20.01 30.08
N VAL A 475 -6.00 20.01 29.80
CA VAL A 475 -7.02 20.67 30.63
C VAL A 475 -7.03 20.14 32.07
N GLN A 476 -6.77 18.84 32.26
CA GLN A 476 -6.80 18.19 33.58
C GLN A 476 -5.53 18.48 34.39
N VAL A 477 -4.37 18.49 33.74
CA VAL A 477 -3.07 18.71 34.40
C VAL A 477 -2.74 20.18 34.62
N THR A 478 -3.37 21.09 33.87
CA THR A 478 -3.03 22.52 33.91
C THR A 478 -3.49 23.17 35.23
N PRO A 479 -2.55 23.73 36.04
CA PRO A 479 -2.90 24.44 37.26
C PRO A 479 -3.94 25.55 37.03
N PRO A 480 -4.88 25.80 37.97
CA PRO A 480 -5.94 26.81 37.81
C PRO A 480 -5.45 28.20 37.44
N ILE A 481 -4.26 28.58 37.92
CA ILE A 481 -3.63 29.88 37.63
C ILE A 481 -3.32 30.09 36.14
N PHE A 482 -3.14 29.01 35.37
CA PHE A 482 -2.83 29.08 33.94
C PHE A 482 -4.07 28.95 33.04
N LYS A 483 -5.26 28.65 33.59
CA LYS A 483 -6.51 28.55 32.81
C LYS A 483 -6.83 29.79 31.95
N PRO A 484 -6.65 31.04 32.43
CA PRO A 484 -6.89 32.23 31.60
C PRO A 484 -5.97 32.36 30.38
N ALA A 485 -4.84 31.65 30.37
CA ALA A 485 -3.83 31.67 29.31
C ALA A 485 -3.67 30.30 28.63
N PHE A 486 -4.68 29.43 28.72
CA PHE A 486 -4.61 28.05 28.24
C PHE A 486 -4.25 27.96 26.74
N THR A 487 -4.82 28.82 25.89
CA THR A 487 -4.48 28.85 24.46
C THR A 487 -2.99 29.12 24.21
N LYS A 488 -2.39 30.03 24.97
CA LYS A 488 -0.95 30.33 24.87
C LYS A 488 -0.08 29.19 25.39
N LEU A 489 -0.58 28.39 26.35
CA LEU A 489 0.09 27.17 26.81
C LEU A 489 0.11 26.11 25.70
N VAL A 490 -1.03 25.88 25.04
CA VAL A 490 -1.15 24.97 23.88
C VAL A 490 -0.18 25.38 22.76
N GLU A 491 -0.10 26.68 22.46
CA GLU A 491 0.89 27.23 21.51
C GLU A 491 2.34 27.02 21.96
N ALA A 492 2.65 27.23 23.24
CA ALA A 492 3.99 27.02 23.79
C ALA A 492 4.43 25.55 23.70
N LEU A 493 3.48 24.62 23.77
CA LEU A 493 3.68 23.18 23.58
C LEU A 493 3.67 22.74 22.11
N ALA A 494 3.46 23.68 21.16
CA ALA A 494 3.37 23.39 19.73
C ALA A 494 2.27 22.37 19.38
N ILE A 495 1.15 22.38 20.11
CA ILE A 495 0.00 21.51 19.84
C ILE A 495 -0.93 22.20 18.83
N THR A 496 -1.28 21.47 17.77
CA THR A 496 -2.22 21.84 16.71
C THR A 496 -3.44 20.93 16.72
N LYS A 497 -4.48 21.26 15.93
CA LYS A 497 -5.68 20.41 15.77
C LYS A 497 -5.39 19.00 15.24
N ASP A 498 -4.27 18.85 14.52
CA ASP A 498 -3.87 17.61 13.87
C ASP A 498 -2.86 16.82 14.72
N THR A 499 -2.42 17.40 15.85
CA THR A 499 -1.46 16.76 16.77
C THR A 499 -2.09 15.56 17.45
N LYS A 500 -1.32 14.46 17.52
CA LYS A 500 -1.66 13.23 18.24
C LYS A 500 -0.69 13.03 19.38
N CYS A 501 -1.08 12.25 20.38
CA CYS A 501 -0.24 12.01 21.56
C CYS A 501 -0.24 10.54 21.97
N ILE A 502 0.91 10.08 22.44
CA ILE A 502 1.09 8.78 23.07
C ILE A 502 1.66 9.01 24.46
N LEU A 503 0.96 8.52 25.47
CA LEU A 503 1.41 8.52 26.85
C LEU A 503 1.97 7.14 27.18
N VAL A 504 3.23 7.08 27.60
CA VAL A 504 3.96 5.84 27.85
C VAL A 504 4.35 5.76 29.33
N PRO A 505 3.97 4.69 30.05
CA PRO A 505 4.46 4.48 31.40
C PRO A 505 5.95 4.08 31.36
N LEU A 506 6.76 4.72 32.21
CA LEU A 506 8.18 4.38 32.38
C LEU A 506 8.29 3.29 33.45
N VAL A 507 8.47 2.03 33.03
CA VAL A 507 8.40 0.87 33.94
C VAL A 507 9.75 0.15 34.07
N ILE A 508 10.12 -0.18 35.30
CA ILE A 508 11.32 -0.95 35.66
C ILE A 508 10.92 -2.07 36.61
N GLU A 509 11.24 -3.33 36.30
CA GLU A 509 10.97 -4.50 37.15
C GLU A 509 9.53 -4.54 37.72
N LYS A 510 8.55 -4.02 36.95
CA LYS A 510 7.11 -3.87 37.27
C LYS A 510 6.73 -2.67 38.16
N LYS A 511 7.63 -1.74 38.44
CA LYS A 511 7.31 -0.45 39.08
C LYS A 511 7.33 0.67 38.03
N SER A 512 6.24 1.44 37.96
CA SER A 512 6.24 2.67 37.16
C SER A 512 6.96 3.78 37.91
N ILE A 513 8.02 4.31 37.31
CA ILE A 513 8.83 5.42 37.83
C ILE A 513 8.38 6.78 37.27
N GLY A 514 7.47 6.80 36.28
CA GLY A 514 7.01 8.04 35.66
C GLY A 514 6.18 7.82 34.38
N ILE A 515 5.95 8.92 33.67
CA ILE A 515 5.25 8.95 32.38
C ILE A 515 6.10 9.75 31.38
N LEU A 516 6.27 9.18 30.19
CA LEU A 516 6.77 9.86 29.01
C LEU A 516 5.59 10.20 28.09
N SER A 517 5.40 11.48 27.82
CA SER A 517 4.42 11.97 26.86
C SER A 517 5.12 12.31 25.54
N LEU A 518 4.65 11.74 24.44
CA LEU A 518 5.11 12.04 23.09
C LEU A 518 3.96 12.67 22.31
N TRP A 519 4.20 13.75 21.57
CA TRP A 519 3.18 14.34 20.70
C TRP A 519 3.73 14.88 19.38
N GLY A 520 2.94 14.79 18.33
CA GLY A 520 3.27 15.24 16.99
C GLY A 520 2.18 14.91 15.98
N GLU A 521 2.18 15.56 14.82
CA GLU A 521 1.20 15.31 13.73
C GLU A 521 1.46 13.99 13.00
N SER A 522 2.66 13.41 13.14
CA SER A 522 3.07 12.17 12.51
C SER A 522 2.70 10.91 13.31
N LEU A 523 2.29 11.05 14.57
CA LEU A 523 2.00 9.92 15.46
C LEU A 523 0.66 9.26 15.13
N GLN A 524 0.64 7.94 15.20
CA GLN A 524 -0.52 7.09 14.93
C GLN A 524 -0.70 6.03 16.02
N LYS A 525 -1.89 5.43 16.10
CA LYS A 525 -2.21 4.38 17.08
C LYS A 525 -1.28 3.15 16.97
N ILE A 526 -0.70 2.89 15.80
CA ILE A 526 0.25 1.78 15.62
C ILE A 526 1.60 2.04 16.28
N ASP A 527 1.96 3.31 16.53
CA ASP A 527 3.24 3.68 17.13
C ASP A 527 3.29 3.38 18.64
N ILE A 528 2.18 2.99 19.27
CA ILE A 528 2.09 2.62 20.70
C ILE A 528 3.15 1.58 21.06
N GLN A 529 3.35 0.54 20.24
CA GLN A 529 4.34 -0.50 20.54
C GLN A 529 5.77 0.04 20.49
N ALA A 530 6.12 0.81 19.46
CA ALA A 530 7.44 1.41 19.32
C ALA A 530 7.71 2.41 20.47
N ALA A 531 6.72 3.26 20.79
CA ALA A 531 6.77 4.19 21.91
C ALA A 531 6.90 3.48 23.26
N SER A 532 6.24 2.33 23.46
CA SER A 532 6.37 1.52 24.68
C SER A 532 7.77 0.93 24.83
N ILE A 533 8.35 0.40 23.76
CA ILE A 533 9.73 -0.10 23.75
C ILE A 533 10.68 1.07 24.07
N PHE A 534 10.47 2.22 23.43
CA PHE A 534 11.24 3.43 23.67
C PHE A 534 11.17 3.87 25.14
N GLY A 535 9.96 3.97 25.70
CA GLY A 535 9.75 4.33 27.10
C GLY A 535 10.41 3.35 28.08
N GLY A 536 10.39 2.05 27.79
CA GLY A 536 11.11 1.05 28.59
C GLY A 536 12.63 1.31 28.62
N GLN A 537 13.24 1.65 27.49
CA GLN A 537 14.66 1.99 27.43
C GLN A 537 14.98 3.32 28.12
N VAL A 538 14.12 4.32 27.97
CA VAL A 538 14.24 5.59 28.69
C VAL A 538 14.17 5.35 30.20
N ALA A 539 13.27 4.48 30.67
CA ALA A 539 13.18 4.12 32.08
C ALA A 539 14.49 3.49 32.58
N ILE A 540 15.02 2.49 31.86
CA ILE A 540 16.30 1.84 32.18
C ILE A 540 17.45 2.87 32.19
N ALA A 541 17.48 3.81 31.25
CA ALA A 541 18.50 4.84 31.15
C ALA A 541 18.53 5.76 32.37
N ILE A 542 17.36 6.24 32.80
CA ILE A 542 17.21 7.09 33.98
C ILE A 542 17.69 6.36 35.23
N GLU A 543 17.28 5.10 35.40
CA GLU A 543 17.65 4.32 36.59
C GLU A 543 19.14 4.05 36.63
N ASN A 544 19.75 3.70 35.50
CA ASN A 544 21.19 3.52 35.41
C ASN A 544 21.95 4.82 35.74
N ALA A 545 21.46 5.98 35.27
CA ALA A 545 22.06 7.27 35.59
C ALA A 545 21.94 7.60 37.08
N ASN A 546 20.78 7.36 37.69
CA ASN A 546 20.55 7.55 39.12
C ASN A 546 21.44 6.61 39.96
N LEU A 547 21.54 5.33 39.59
CA LEU A 547 22.41 4.34 40.25
C LEU A 547 23.88 4.73 40.11
N LEU A 548 24.33 5.16 38.93
CA LEU A 548 25.69 5.65 38.71
C LEU A 548 25.99 6.88 39.56
N GLN A 549 25.06 7.82 39.64
CA GLN A 549 25.19 9.01 40.46
C GLN A 549 25.27 8.66 41.95
N GLU A 550 24.50 7.69 42.41
CA GLU A 550 24.54 7.21 43.80
C GLU A 550 25.85 6.47 44.10
N VAL A 551 26.31 5.59 43.21
CA VAL A 551 27.62 4.94 43.32
C VAL A 551 28.75 5.97 43.35
N GLN A 552 28.70 7.00 42.50
CA GLN A 552 29.67 8.09 42.52
C GLN A 552 29.62 8.85 43.84
N ARG A 553 28.42 9.18 44.35
CA ARG A 553 28.23 9.87 45.63
C ARG A 553 28.85 9.06 46.76
N LEU A 554 28.49 7.79 46.90
CA LEU A 554 29.04 6.87 47.91
C LEU A 554 30.56 6.72 47.78
N ALA A 555 31.11 6.74 46.56
CA ALA A 555 32.54 6.65 46.34
C ALA A 555 33.32 7.90 46.80
N ILE A 556 32.69 9.07 46.88
CA ILE A 556 33.35 10.35 47.21
C ILE A 556 32.95 10.95 48.56
N THR A 557 31.96 10.39 49.27
CA THR A 557 31.53 10.84 50.60
C THR A 557 31.96 9.88 51.71
N ASP A 558 32.18 10.40 52.92
CA ASP A 558 32.42 9.62 54.13
C ASP A 558 31.08 9.17 54.72
N GLU A 559 30.92 7.86 54.97
CA GLU A 559 29.65 7.27 55.41
C GLU A 559 29.20 7.77 56.78
N LEU A 560 30.14 8.11 57.67
CA LEU A 560 29.81 8.56 59.02
C LEU A 560 29.40 10.03 59.05
N THR A 561 30.18 10.90 58.41
CA THR A 561 30.06 12.35 58.56
C THR A 561 29.32 13.03 57.39
N ASN A 562 29.07 12.30 56.30
CA ASN A 562 28.40 12.77 55.08
C ASN A 562 29.09 13.97 54.41
N VAL A 563 30.35 14.25 54.74
CA VAL A 563 31.24 15.17 54.01
C VAL A 563 32.05 14.39 52.97
N LEU A 564 32.90 15.06 52.19
CA LEU A 564 33.75 14.34 51.24
C LEU A 564 34.68 13.36 51.98
N ASN A 565 34.91 12.18 51.43
CA ASN A 565 36.00 11.32 51.89
C ASN A 565 37.32 11.76 51.25
N ARG A 566 38.42 11.10 51.62
CA ARG A 566 39.76 11.38 51.06
C ARG A 566 39.78 11.42 49.53
N ARG A 567 39.12 10.47 48.86
CA ARG A 567 39.07 10.40 47.40
C ARG A 567 38.29 11.58 46.81
N GLY A 568 37.12 11.89 47.37
CA GLY A 568 36.31 13.02 46.95
C GLY A 568 37.03 14.36 47.13
N PHE A 569 37.78 14.50 48.22
CA PHE A 569 38.64 15.66 48.43
C PHE A 569 39.73 15.77 47.36
N ASP A 570 40.46 14.69 47.09
CA ASP A 570 41.54 14.69 46.10
C ASP A 570 41.02 15.09 44.70
N GLU A 571 39.83 14.60 44.29
CA GLU A 571 39.20 14.95 43.01
C GLU A 571 38.87 16.45 42.92
N VAL A 572 38.18 16.99 43.93
CA VAL A 572 37.80 18.40 43.97
C VAL A 572 39.03 19.29 44.09
N ALA A 573 39.96 18.96 44.97
CA ALA A 573 41.15 19.76 45.21
C ALA A 573 42.04 19.84 43.97
N ASN A 574 42.23 18.74 43.22
CA ASN A 574 42.97 18.77 41.96
C ASN A 574 42.30 19.69 40.92
N ARG A 575 40.96 19.65 40.82
CA ARG A 575 40.20 20.50 39.90
C ARG A 575 40.34 21.98 40.26
N GLU A 576 40.08 22.33 41.51
CA GLU A 576 40.13 23.73 41.98
C GLU A 576 41.56 24.27 41.99
N PHE A 577 42.57 23.44 42.31
CA PHE A 577 43.98 23.82 42.22
C PHE A 577 44.39 24.12 40.77
N GLY A 578 43.93 23.32 39.81
CA GLY A 578 44.13 23.57 38.38
C GLY A 578 43.47 24.88 37.91
N ALA A 579 42.23 25.14 38.35
CA ALA A 579 41.52 26.38 38.06
C ALA A 579 42.21 27.60 38.68
N ALA A 580 42.62 27.51 39.95
CA ALA A 580 43.36 28.55 40.64
C ALA A 580 44.69 28.89 39.93
N LYS A 581 45.42 27.86 39.50
CA LYS A 581 46.67 28.00 38.72
C LYS A 581 46.44 28.69 37.36
N ARG A 582 45.37 28.32 36.65
CA ARG A 582 45.08 28.84 35.30
C ARG A 582 44.55 30.28 35.33
N TYR A 583 43.71 30.60 36.31
CA TYR A 583 42.99 31.88 36.37
C TYR A 583 43.55 32.82 37.44
N SER A 584 44.66 32.47 38.08
CA SER A 584 45.29 33.23 39.17
C SER A 584 44.31 33.57 40.29
N ARG A 585 43.41 32.64 40.61
CA ARG A 585 42.42 32.81 41.68
C ARG A 585 43.02 32.36 43.02
N PRO A 586 42.76 33.07 44.13
CA PRO A 586 43.26 32.66 45.43
C PRO A 586 42.57 31.37 45.89
N LEU A 587 43.31 30.45 46.48
CA LEU A 587 42.82 29.18 46.99
C LEU A 587 43.51 28.92 48.33
N SER A 588 42.76 28.48 49.35
CA SER A 588 43.34 28.19 50.66
C SER A 588 42.88 26.84 51.18
N LEU A 589 43.71 26.20 51.99
CA LEU A 589 43.45 24.90 52.61
C LEU A 589 43.58 25.03 54.13
N ILE A 590 42.64 24.43 54.85
CA ILE A 590 42.69 24.27 56.29
C ILE A 590 42.74 22.78 56.58
N MET A 591 43.64 22.36 57.46
CA MET A 591 43.66 21.01 58.01
C MET A 591 43.35 21.06 59.50
N LEU A 592 42.39 20.26 59.96
CA LEU A 592 42.01 20.17 61.36
C LEU A 592 42.19 18.75 61.91
N ASP A 593 42.64 18.66 63.16
CA ASP A 593 42.73 17.43 63.96
C ASP A 593 41.88 17.55 65.20
N ILE A 594 41.43 16.42 65.75
CA ILE A 594 40.76 16.38 67.05
C ILE A 594 41.78 16.06 68.14
N ASP A 595 41.99 17.00 69.06
CA ASP A 595 43.02 16.84 70.09
C ASP A 595 42.68 15.67 71.02
N ARG A 596 43.65 14.75 71.19
CA ARG A 596 43.54 13.58 72.08
C ARG A 596 42.32 12.69 71.79
N PHE A 597 41.86 12.60 70.55
CA PHE A 597 40.67 11.82 70.19
C PHE A 597 40.76 10.34 70.58
N LYS A 598 41.95 9.73 70.48
CA LYS A 598 42.18 8.36 70.98
C LYS A 598 41.81 8.20 72.46
N ALA A 599 42.14 9.17 73.31
CA ALA A 599 41.80 9.12 74.73
C ALA A 599 40.27 9.21 74.95
N ILE A 600 39.56 9.96 74.09
CA ILE A 600 38.10 10.02 74.12
C ILE A 600 37.51 8.65 73.77
N ASN A 601 38.01 8.00 72.71
CA ASN A 601 37.58 6.66 72.32
C ASN A 601 37.89 5.61 73.39
N ASP A 602 39.07 5.68 74.01
CA ASP A 602 39.48 4.74 75.06
C ASP A 602 38.62 4.87 76.34
N VAL A 603 38.08 6.07 76.63
CA VAL A 603 37.26 6.35 77.81
C VAL A 603 35.77 6.10 77.57
N TYR A 604 35.23 6.56 76.44
CA TYR A 604 33.79 6.59 76.17
C TYR A 604 33.34 5.59 75.10
N GLY A 605 34.28 4.94 74.41
CA GLY A 605 34.01 4.01 73.32
C GLY A 605 33.82 4.69 71.97
N HIS A 606 34.01 3.91 70.90
CA HIS A 606 33.89 4.37 69.51
C HIS A 606 32.55 5.04 69.16
N PRO A 607 31.37 4.60 69.64
CA PRO A 607 30.11 5.26 69.32
C PRO A 607 30.08 6.74 69.73
N ILE A 608 30.73 7.10 70.84
CA ILE A 608 30.81 8.50 71.29
C ILE A 608 31.83 9.29 70.47
N GLY A 609 32.92 8.65 70.06
CA GLY A 609 33.83 9.24 69.08
C GLY A 609 33.14 9.55 67.76
N ASP A 610 32.26 8.65 67.29
CA ASP A 610 31.48 8.81 66.08
C ASP A 610 30.49 9.99 66.18
N GLU A 611 29.79 10.14 67.32
CA GLU A 611 28.94 11.31 67.59
C GLU A 611 29.75 12.63 67.53
N ILE A 612 30.97 12.64 68.07
CA ILE A 612 31.86 13.81 68.04
C ILE A 612 32.30 14.14 66.61
N LEU A 613 32.66 13.13 65.80
CA LEU A 613 33.05 13.31 64.40
C LEU A 613 31.91 13.91 63.56
N ILE A 614 30.69 13.41 63.73
CA ILE A 614 29.48 13.92 63.07
C ILE A 614 29.26 15.40 63.41
N GLU A 615 29.31 15.73 64.71
CA GLU A 615 29.06 17.08 65.17
C GLU A 615 30.17 18.07 64.77
N ILE A 616 31.44 17.63 64.72
CA ILE A 616 32.54 18.46 64.20
C ILE A 616 32.31 18.78 62.72
N ALA A 617 31.97 17.77 61.91
CA ALA A 617 31.66 17.97 60.50
C ALA A 617 30.49 18.94 60.31
N ALA A 618 29.41 18.78 61.09
CA ALA A 618 28.26 19.67 61.07
C ALA A 618 28.63 21.12 61.45
N ARG A 619 29.33 21.31 62.56
CA ARG A 619 29.79 22.64 63.00
C ARG A 619 30.67 23.29 61.95
N ALA A 620 31.66 22.59 61.42
CA ALA A 620 32.55 23.12 60.39
C ALA A 620 31.78 23.47 59.10
N ARG A 621 30.82 22.64 58.67
CA ARG A 621 29.95 22.91 57.51
C ARG A 621 29.18 24.22 57.65
N THR A 622 28.66 24.54 58.84
CA THR A 622 27.96 25.83 59.08
C THR A 622 28.87 27.06 59.07
N LYS A 623 30.19 26.86 59.19
CA LYS A 623 31.19 27.94 59.21
C LYS A 623 31.89 28.14 57.86
N ILE A 624 31.53 27.40 56.82
CA ILE A 624 32.09 27.57 55.47
C ILE A 624 30.98 27.95 54.48
N ARG A 625 31.35 28.46 53.31
CA ARG A 625 30.37 28.86 52.28
C ARG A 625 29.96 27.63 51.46
N GLU A 626 28.87 27.75 50.71
CA GLU A 626 28.40 26.70 49.79
C GLU A 626 29.45 26.35 48.72
N THR A 627 30.28 27.31 48.33
CA THR A 627 31.38 27.12 47.36
C THR A 627 32.62 26.43 47.95
N ASP A 628 32.68 26.30 49.28
CA ASP A 628 33.81 25.73 50.00
C ASP A 628 33.55 24.23 50.29
N TYR A 629 34.62 23.45 50.36
CA TYR A 629 34.53 22.00 50.53
C TYR A 629 35.07 21.57 51.88
N ILE A 630 34.44 20.57 52.49
CA ILE A 630 34.90 19.91 53.71
C ILE A 630 35.01 18.42 53.43
N SER A 631 36.03 17.79 53.99
CA SER A 631 36.27 16.36 53.87
C SER A 631 36.83 15.76 55.15
N ARG A 632 36.56 14.49 55.38
CA ARG A 632 37.26 13.66 56.36
C ARG A 632 38.41 12.94 55.64
N TYR A 633 39.64 13.38 55.88
CA TYR A 633 40.83 12.92 55.18
C TYR A 633 41.44 11.67 55.83
N GLY A 634 41.31 11.56 57.15
CA GLY A 634 41.78 10.46 57.99
C GLY A 634 40.83 10.21 59.15
N GLY A 635 41.18 9.31 60.07
CA GLY A 635 40.30 8.88 61.17
C GLY A 635 39.70 10.05 61.97
N GLU A 636 40.52 10.99 62.40
CA GLU A 636 40.13 12.21 63.14
C GLU A 636 40.52 13.51 62.40
N GLU A 637 41.04 13.39 61.18
CA GLU A 637 41.57 14.48 60.37
C GLU A 637 40.54 14.96 59.35
N PHE A 638 40.30 16.27 59.29
CA PHE A 638 39.48 16.87 58.23
C PHE A 638 40.27 17.92 57.45
N LEU A 639 39.96 18.03 56.15
CA LEU A 639 40.46 19.07 55.27
C LEU A 639 39.30 19.95 54.79
N ILE A 640 39.55 21.26 54.75
CA ILE A 640 38.61 22.26 54.25
C ILE A 640 39.28 23.09 53.16
N LEU A 641 38.74 23.04 51.95
CA LEU A 641 39.21 23.79 50.80
C LEU A 641 38.35 25.05 50.61
N LEU A 642 38.97 26.22 50.70
CA LEU A 642 38.32 27.51 50.54
C LEU A 642 38.63 28.09 49.16
N THR A 643 37.62 28.13 48.29
CA THR A 643 37.74 28.64 46.93
C THR A 643 37.70 30.16 46.92
N GLU A 644 38.54 30.79 46.09
CA GLU A 644 38.58 32.25 45.93
C GLU A 644 38.84 32.99 47.25
N GLN A 645 39.65 32.39 48.13
CA GLN A 645 40.02 32.95 49.43
C GLN A 645 41.53 32.98 49.62
N LYS A 646 42.01 34.11 50.14
CA LYS A 646 43.41 34.29 50.51
C LYS A 646 43.69 33.70 51.90
N PRO A 647 44.93 33.28 52.19
CA PRO A 647 45.28 32.65 53.46
C PRO A 647 44.93 33.48 54.71
N GLU A 648 44.92 34.81 54.64
CA GLU A 648 44.53 35.66 55.79
C GLU A 648 43.06 35.47 56.17
N ASN A 649 42.19 35.33 55.17
CA ASN A 649 40.77 35.05 55.40
C ASN A 649 40.56 33.60 55.83
N ALA A 650 41.35 32.67 55.30
CA ALA A 650 41.32 31.27 55.71
C ALA A 650 41.67 31.10 57.20
N LYS A 651 42.65 31.86 57.72
CA LYS A 651 42.96 31.90 59.16
C LYS A 651 41.77 32.35 60.00
N THR A 652 41.00 33.33 59.50
CA THR A 652 39.78 33.79 60.18
C THR A 652 38.70 32.71 60.22
N VAL A 653 38.53 31.96 59.12
CA VAL A 653 37.59 30.83 59.05
C VAL A 653 38.04 29.69 59.99
N ALA A 654 39.33 29.36 60.00
CA ALA A 654 39.91 28.33 60.86
C ALA A 654 39.72 28.67 62.35
N ASP A 655 40.01 29.91 62.78
CA ASP A 655 39.81 30.32 64.19
C ASP A 655 38.33 30.32 64.57
N ARG A 656 37.42 30.65 63.64
CA ARG A 656 35.97 30.55 63.88
C ARG A 656 35.53 29.10 64.10
N ILE A 657 36.05 28.15 63.34
CA ILE A 657 35.77 26.72 63.51
C ILE A 657 36.33 26.25 64.86
N ARG A 658 37.60 26.58 65.15
CA ARG A 658 38.27 26.24 66.41
C ARG A 658 37.51 26.74 67.64
N LYS A 659 37.08 28.01 67.65
CA LYS A 659 36.24 28.58 68.73
C LYS A 659 34.89 27.89 68.83
N SER A 660 34.24 27.60 67.70
CA SER A 660 32.96 26.89 67.69
C SER A 660 33.04 25.47 68.28
N VAL A 661 34.21 24.83 68.22
CA VAL A 661 34.45 23.52 68.82
C VAL A 661 34.78 23.67 70.32
N ALA A 662 35.68 24.58 70.68
CA ALA A 662 36.14 24.75 72.06
C ALA A 662 35.12 25.38 73.03
N GLU A 663 34.31 26.35 72.56
CA GLU A 663 33.41 27.13 73.42
C GLU A 663 32.05 26.47 73.67
N GLN A 664 31.70 25.45 72.87
CA GLN A 664 30.42 24.76 72.95
C GLN A 664 30.62 23.27 73.23
N PRO A 665 30.17 22.74 74.38
CA PRO A 665 30.23 21.31 74.65
C PRO A 665 29.44 20.50 73.60
N PHE A 666 29.91 19.29 73.31
CA PHE A 666 29.25 18.32 72.45
C PHE A 666 28.19 17.60 73.27
N ASN A 667 26.93 17.66 72.83
CA ASN A 667 25.85 16.93 73.48
C ASN A 667 25.87 15.49 72.97
N THR A 668 26.50 14.59 73.73
CA THR A 668 26.58 13.17 73.40
C THR A 668 25.57 12.36 74.21
N SER A 669 25.34 11.11 73.80
CA SER A 669 24.45 10.17 74.51
C SER A 669 24.88 9.87 75.96
N VAL A 670 26.15 10.13 76.31
CA VAL A 670 26.69 9.98 77.68
C VAL A 670 26.81 11.30 78.45
N GLY A 671 26.40 12.42 77.85
CA GLY A 671 26.44 13.74 78.47
C GLY A 671 27.24 14.77 77.67
N LYS A 672 27.60 15.89 78.30
CA LYS A 672 28.33 16.98 77.64
C LYS A 672 29.84 16.72 77.69
N ILE A 673 30.48 16.64 76.52
CA ILE A 673 31.92 16.44 76.38
C ILE A 673 32.54 17.70 75.76
N THR A 674 33.62 18.20 76.33
CA THR A 674 34.39 19.31 75.74
C THR A 674 35.55 18.73 74.95
N VAL A 675 35.70 19.19 73.71
CA VAL A 675 36.72 18.75 72.77
C VAL A 675 37.40 19.98 72.19
N THR A 676 38.70 19.90 71.93
CA THR A 676 39.47 20.94 71.24
C THR A 676 40.01 20.39 69.92
N ILE A 677 40.34 21.29 69.00
CA ILE A 677 40.92 20.94 67.70
C ILE A 677 42.15 21.80 67.43
N SER A 678 43.13 21.19 66.78
CA SER A 678 44.31 21.86 66.24
C SER A 678 44.12 22.11 64.75
N VAL A 679 44.44 23.32 64.28
CA VAL A 679 44.20 23.75 62.89
C VAL A 679 45.47 24.31 62.24
N GLY A 680 45.79 23.82 61.04
CA GLY A 680 46.83 24.36 60.15
C GLY A 680 46.18 25.06 58.94
N VAL A 681 46.79 26.12 58.43
CA VAL A 681 46.24 26.88 57.29
C VAL A 681 47.34 27.20 56.28
N THR A 682 47.15 26.79 55.03
CA THR A 682 48.03 27.18 53.93
C THR A 682 47.25 27.86 52.81
N GLY A 683 47.93 28.72 52.05
CA GLY A 683 47.34 29.45 50.93
C GLY A 683 48.15 29.24 49.67
N ALA A 684 47.47 29.08 48.56
CA ALA A 684 48.03 29.03 47.23
C ALA A 684 48.27 30.49 46.77
N ASN A 685 49.53 30.94 46.77
CA ASN A 685 49.95 32.28 46.34
C ASN A 685 50.43 32.25 44.86
N SER A 686 50.92 33.38 44.32
CA SER A 686 51.39 33.46 42.93
C SER A 686 52.56 32.52 42.56
N GLN A 687 53.07 31.71 43.50
CA GLN A 687 54.08 30.67 43.30
C GLN A 687 53.52 29.24 43.13
N ILE A 688 52.20 29.07 42.96
CA ILE A 688 51.55 27.78 42.61
C ILE A 688 52.20 27.06 41.40
N SER A 689 52.94 27.79 40.56
CA SER A 689 53.60 27.22 39.39
C SER A 689 54.63 26.13 39.72
N SER A 690 55.21 26.10 40.93
CA SER A 690 56.32 25.21 41.31
C SER A 690 56.01 24.13 42.35
N ILE A 691 54.79 24.06 42.91
CA ILE A 691 54.44 23.15 44.02
C ILE A 691 53.32 22.19 43.58
N SER A 692 53.48 20.90 43.87
CA SER A 692 52.47 19.87 43.63
C SER A 692 51.41 19.85 44.74
N MET A 693 50.21 19.32 44.45
CA MET A 693 49.11 19.19 45.42
C MET A 693 49.56 18.48 46.71
N ARG A 694 50.41 17.45 46.61
CA ARG A 694 50.94 16.73 47.77
C ARG A 694 51.84 17.60 48.64
N GLU A 695 52.70 18.41 48.04
CA GLU A 695 53.57 19.34 48.77
C GLU A 695 52.75 20.46 49.43
N TRP A 696 51.63 20.86 48.80
CA TRP A 696 50.72 21.86 49.35
C TRP A 696 49.94 21.33 50.56
N THR A 697 49.41 20.10 50.49
CA THR A 697 48.78 19.45 51.66
C THR A 697 49.79 19.24 52.79
N LYS A 698 51.02 18.82 52.47
CA LYS A 698 52.10 18.66 53.47
C LYS A 698 52.46 19.98 54.17
N SER A 699 52.54 21.08 53.42
CA SER A 699 52.76 22.41 54.01
C SER A 699 51.65 22.84 54.97
N CYS A 700 50.42 22.33 54.80
CA CYS A 700 49.32 22.59 55.72
C CYS A 700 49.45 21.79 57.02
N ASP A 701 50.04 20.59 56.94
CA ASP A 701 50.36 19.72 58.08
C ASP A 701 51.47 20.32 58.94
N ASP A 702 52.55 20.75 58.28
CA ASP A 702 53.72 21.33 58.95
C ASP A 702 53.40 22.67 59.67
N ASP A 703 52.33 23.38 59.28
CA ASP A 703 51.88 24.64 59.90
C ASP A 703 50.77 24.44 60.96
N ARG A 704 50.45 23.19 61.31
CA ARG A 704 49.49 22.86 62.37
C ARG A 704 50.12 23.25 63.72
N GLN A 705 49.53 24.24 64.40
CA GLN A 705 50.00 24.68 65.71
C GLN A 705 49.30 23.87 66.82
N ASP A 706 50.06 23.07 67.55
CA ASP A 706 49.64 22.50 68.83
C ASP A 706 49.55 23.63 69.86
N ILE A 707 48.37 23.83 70.45
CA ILE A 707 48.21 24.73 71.59
C ILE A 707 47.82 23.88 72.80
N MET A 708 48.73 23.83 73.78
CA MET A 708 48.53 23.26 75.12
C MET A 708 47.32 23.86 75.84
#